data_AF-A0A936QQB3-F1
#
_entry.id   AF-A0A936QQB3-F1
#
_cell.length_a   1.000
_cell.length_b   1.000
_cell.length_c   1.000
_cell.angle_alpha   90.00
_cell.angle_beta   90.00
_cell.angle_gamma   90.00
#
_symmetry.space_group_name_H-M   'P 1'
#
loop_
_entity.id
_entity.type
_entity.pdbx_description
1 polymer ?
#
loop_
_entity_poly.entity_id
_entity_poly.type
_entity_poly.pdbx_seq_one_letter_code
_entity_poly.pdbx_strand_id
1 'polypeptide(L)'
;MRQFLLAVSVCTACSVHSQSTRIGQFAKDQAGGPSPAVSMGGKLYFSAYDVLHGRELWASDGTEGGTYLVKDIAPGTGSGVSEYLELVSLAVGDVLYFRADDGVTGSELWRTDGTEAGTVLVKDIQGGAFSSGPGSFAQVDGMLFFTAYTGTQLWRSNGTANGTQLVRNFSVATSLYGHQGSLYFAGDPDNSGQELWKSNGTFGTTERLKDLNGVFGASLPINFHSAGDLLYFDAATDTGWELWATDGTGDGTYLVKDINPGSANGTLDGYADVTMTNRGDTLYFGANDGVHGRQLWRTTGTEASTVRISNLPDGVDASCNFPVVDDHVLVNNYAVDRWWAYYPTTDTTLESGYPSASYFNFYDFSPSKYLFVDGTLLYAGKDTAYGCEIWRSDGIWGDAHRTQETNFTDNWTPLPAQPFNSILGTVNGLVLFTQARTPYDPGTVALFSHDAAEELPCRAPRTSFCVSVEDGYLTVLCDRISNYGLLTVRYRQPGSSIWEMVDTNGGYAELPVDATLPWEYNVRNECDGVLSDWSPLFTYDPATQPQPAEASILADRSTEADAVSIYWTRTAAHTNMKMRFRPYADQTAPWVEVNNATGRRRLTDLLPETLYEYQYRIRTNDVWTDWTTTSLYFTTQSLDISTAIVAQDAVQLTLSPNPATDMLHISGLAPGIAHLRVFDALGKCVLAAARADGTLDVRSLRPGHYVLEVLGNAGPVRARFVVGPAK
;
A
#
# COMPACT_ATOMS: atom_id res chain seq x y z
N MET A 1 19.33 -20.41 -34.31
CA MET A 1 18.14 -20.66 -33.47
C MET A 1 18.36 -21.92 -32.65
N ARG A 2 18.81 -21.76 -31.41
CA ARG A 2 18.68 -22.69 -30.28
C ARG A 2 19.07 -21.87 -29.04
N GLN A 3 18.09 -21.60 -28.19
CA GLN A 3 18.23 -20.85 -26.94
C GLN A 3 19.17 -21.63 -26.00
N PHE A 4 20.19 -20.96 -25.48
CA PHE A 4 21.03 -21.47 -24.39
C PHE A 4 20.30 -21.17 -23.08
N LEU A 5 19.74 -22.21 -22.44
CA LEU A 5 19.41 -22.17 -21.02
C LEU A 5 20.72 -22.17 -20.22
N LEU A 6 20.92 -21.11 -19.44
CA LEU A 6 21.98 -21.03 -18.44
C LEU A 6 21.55 -21.88 -17.23
N ALA A 7 22.11 -23.09 -17.11
CA ALA A 7 21.94 -23.91 -15.93
C ALA A 7 22.90 -23.43 -14.84
N VAL A 8 22.41 -22.60 -13.93
CA VAL A 8 23.00 -22.48 -12.59
C VAL A 8 22.70 -23.81 -11.89
N SER A 9 23.74 -24.52 -11.45
CA SER A 9 23.60 -25.76 -10.69
C SER A 9 23.05 -25.43 -9.30
N VAL A 10 21.73 -25.26 -9.21
CA VAL A 10 21.00 -25.35 -7.94
C VAL A 10 21.01 -26.83 -7.56
N CYS A 11 21.44 -27.12 -6.34
CA CYS A 11 21.39 -28.45 -5.74
C CYS A 11 19.99 -29.07 -5.94
N THR A 12 19.89 -30.13 -6.75
CA THR A 12 18.62 -30.74 -7.21
C THR A 12 17.90 -31.61 -6.16
N ALA A 13 18.09 -31.33 -4.87
CA ALA A 13 17.43 -32.07 -3.78
C ALA A 13 16.89 -31.20 -2.63
N CYS A 14 16.82 -29.87 -2.78
CA CYS A 14 16.08 -29.03 -1.84
C CYS A 14 14.81 -28.53 -2.52
N SER A 15 13.66 -29.14 -2.19
CA SER A 15 12.37 -28.48 -2.31
C SER A 15 12.45 -27.17 -1.52
N VAL A 16 12.59 -26.06 -2.24
CA VAL A 16 12.72 -24.70 -1.72
C VAL A 16 11.37 -24.31 -1.12
N HIS A 17 11.18 -24.57 0.16
CA HIS A 17 10.00 -24.08 0.87
C HIS A 17 10.30 -22.61 1.20
N SER A 18 9.73 -21.69 0.43
CA SER A 18 9.61 -20.27 0.79
C SER A 18 8.45 -20.12 1.79
N GLN A 19 8.48 -19.12 2.70
CA GLN A 19 7.31 -18.80 3.58
C GLN A 19 6.08 -18.39 2.79
N SER A 20 6.30 -18.03 1.53
CA SER A 20 5.28 -17.57 0.61
C SER A 20 5.37 -18.36 -0.68
N THR A 21 4.24 -18.72 -1.25
CA THR A 21 4.20 -19.41 -2.53
C THR A 21 3.96 -18.37 -3.61
N ARG A 22 4.81 -18.33 -4.63
CA ARG A 22 4.50 -17.54 -5.82
C ARG A 22 3.36 -18.22 -6.57
N ILE A 23 2.30 -17.48 -6.81
CA ILE A 23 1.07 -18.01 -7.43
C ILE A 23 0.70 -17.29 -8.73
N GLY A 24 1.43 -16.23 -9.09
CA GLY A 24 1.20 -15.53 -10.35
C GLY A 24 2.30 -14.55 -10.70
N GLN A 25 2.26 -14.05 -11.94
CA GLN A 25 3.11 -12.98 -12.45
C GLN A 25 2.34 -12.17 -13.49
N PHE A 26 2.35 -10.86 -13.32
CA PHE A 26 1.62 -9.92 -14.16
C PHE A 26 2.58 -8.92 -14.78
N ALA A 27 2.28 -8.41 -15.96
CA ALA A 27 3.05 -7.33 -16.55
C ALA A 27 2.68 -5.99 -15.89
N LYS A 28 3.64 -5.05 -15.85
CA LYS A 28 3.41 -3.69 -15.35
C LYS A 28 2.76 -2.82 -16.42
N ASP A 29 1.67 -2.14 -16.06
CA ASP A 29 1.09 -1.02 -16.82
C ASP A 29 1.23 0.30 -16.03
N GLN A 30 0.46 1.34 -16.35
CA GLN A 30 0.54 2.61 -15.63
C GLN A 30 -0.01 2.56 -14.20
N ALA A 31 -0.93 1.63 -13.92
CA ALA A 31 -1.40 1.34 -12.56
C ALA A 31 -0.44 0.40 -11.82
N GLY A 32 0.42 -0.28 -12.58
CA GLY A 32 1.65 -0.93 -12.18
C GLY A 32 1.50 -2.31 -11.53
N GLY A 33 0.33 -2.72 -11.06
CA GLY A 33 0.16 -4.08 -10.59
C GLY A 33 -1.30 -4.50 -10.53
N PRO A 34 -1.56 -5.72 -10.04
CA PRO A 34 -2.89 -6.13 -9.61
C PRO A 34 -3.56 -5.07 -8.72
N SER A 35 -4.85 -4.83 -8.92
CA SER A 35 -5.66 -3.94 -8.08
C SER A 35 -5.86 -4.54 -6.68
N PRO A 36 -6.35 -3.74 -5.71
CA PRO A 36 -7.03 -4.29 -4.53
C PRO A 36 -8.11 -5.29 -4.96
N ALA A 37 -8.35 -6.33 -4.15
CA ALA A 37 -9.23 -7.41 -4.53
C ALA A 37 -10.56 -7.39 -3.77
N VAL A 38 -11.61 -7.90 -4.42
CA VAL A 38 -12.91 -8.15 -3.80
C VAL A 38 -13.03 -9.64 -3.51
N SER A 39 -13.49 -9.99 -2.31
CA SER A 39 -13.72 -11.39 -1.93
C SER A 39 -15.12 -11.85 -2.36
N MET A 40 -15.19 -13.03 -3.00
CA MET A 40 -16.44 -13.70 -3.33
C MET A 40 -16.21 -15.21 -3.45
N GLY A 41 -17.10 -16.03 -2.89
CA GLY A 41 -17.12 -17.48 -3.14
C GLY A 41 -15.81 -18.22 -2.79
N GLY A 42 -15.05 -17.74 -1.80
CA GLY A 42 -13.75 -18.32 -1.43
C GLY A 42 -12.61 -18.01 -2.41
N LYS A 43 -12.75 -16.92 -3.18
CA LYS A 43 -11.74 -16.38 -4.10
C LYS A 43 -11.60 -14.87 -3.92
N LEU A 44 -10.42 -14.35 -4.28
CA LEU A 44 -10.19 -12.92 -4.49
C LEU A 44 -10.30 -12.61 -5.98
N TYR A 45 -11.01 -11.54 -6.30
CA TYR A 45 -11.16 -10.99 -7.65
C TYR A 45 -10.47 -9.65 -7.74
N PHE A 46 -9.58 -9.48 -8.71
CA PHE A 46 -8.78 -8.28 -8.90
C PHE A 46 -8.57 -8.02 -10.38
N SER A 47 -8.30 -6.77 -10.76
CA SER A 47 -7.87 -6.47 -12.12
C SER A 47 -6.36 -6.55 -12.22
N ALA A 48 -5.85 -7.17 -13.29
CA ALA A 48 -4.41 -7.25 -13.52
C ALA A 48 -4.10 -7.20 -15.01
N TYR A 49 -2.93 -6.68 -15.34
CA TYR A 49 -2.46 -6.50 -16.70
C TYR A 49 -1.57 -7.68 -17.15
N ASP A 50 -1.87 -8.21 -18.33
CA ASP A 50 -0.92 -9.01 -19.10
C ASP A 50 -0.76 -8.46 -20.52
N VAL A 51 0.32 -8.86 -21.20
CA VAL A 51 0.67 -8.31 -22.52
C VAL A 51 -0.22 -8.81 -23.67
N LEU A 52 -0.99 -9.87 -23.45
CA LEU A 52 -1.84 -10.51 -24.46
C LEU A 52 -3.29 -10.02 -24.39
N HIS A 53 -3.79 -9.78 -23.18
CA HIS A 53 -5.18 -9.47 -22.86
C HIS A 53 -5.38 -8.07 -22.27
N GLY A 54 -4.30 -7.31 -22.05
CA GLY A 54 -4.34 -6.05 -21.32
C GLY A 54 -4.87 -6.19 -19.88
N ARG A 55 -5.55 -5.16 -19.35
CA ARG A 55 -6.04 -5.17 -17.95
C ARG A 55 -7.47 -5.69 -17.88
N GLU A 56 -7.59 -6.89 -17.31
CA GLU A 56 -8.82 -7.67 -17.27
C GLU A 56 -9.12 -8.20 -15.87
N LEU A 57 -10.25 -8.90 -15.70
CA LEU A 57 -10.65 -9.50 -14.43
C LEU A 57 -9.94 -10.84 -14.19
N TRP A 58 -9.25 -10.97 -13.06
CA TRP A 58 -8.58 -12.18 -12.60
C TRP A 58 -9.19 -12.66 -11.29
N ALA A 59 -9.07 -13.97 -11.04
CA ALA A 59 -9.46 -14.59 -9.79
C ALA A 59 -8.32 -15.43 -9.22
N SER A 60 -8.25 -15.55 -7.89
CA SER A 60 -7.33 -16.45 -7.18
C SER A 60 -7.97 -17.05 -5.93
N ASP A 61 -7.76 -18.34 -5.69
CA ASP A 61 -8.02 -18.98 -4.39
C ASP A 61 -6.78 -19.04 -3.47
N GLY A 62 -5.69 -18.38 -3.89
CA GLY A 62 -4.41 -18.39 -3.20
C GLY A 62 -3.44 -19.49 -3.63
N THR A 63 -3.77 -20.27 -4.66
CA THR A 63 -2.89 -21.24 -5.30
C THR A 63 -2.51 -20.83 -6.73
N GLU A 64 -1.39 -21.36 -7.25
CA GLU A 64 -0.97 -21.10 -8.64
C GLU A 64 -2.01 -21.62 -9.64
N GLY A 65 -2.49 -22.85 -9.46
CA GLY A 65 -3.49 -23.46 -10.34
C GLY A 65 -4.89 -22.83 -10.24
N GLY A 66 -5.18 -22.17 -9.12
CA GLY A 66 -6.42 -21.44 -8.91
C GLY A 66 -6.34 -19.95 -9.19
N THR A 67 -5.21 -19.46 -9.73
CA THR A 67 -5.01 -18.08 -10.21
C THR A 67 -5.17 -18.03 -11.73
N TYR A 68 -6.21 -17.35 -12.22
CA TYR A 68 -6.55 -17.38 -13.65
C TYR A 68 -7.28 -16.11 -14.12
N LEU A 69 -7.17 -15.84 -15.42
CA LEU A 69 -7.97 -14.82 -16.12
C LEU A 69 -9.42 -15.32 -16.17
N VAL A 70 -10.35 -14.56 -15.61
CA VAL A 70 -11.77 -14.95 -15.57
C VAL A 70 -12.36 -14.89 -16.98
N LYS A 71 -12.06 -13.81 -17.71
CA LYS A 71 -12.45 -13.59 -19.10
C LYS A 71 -11.63 -12.45 -19.69
N ASP A 72 -11.27 -12.57 -20.97
CA ASP A 72 -10.81 -11.46 -21.80
C ASP A 72 -12.03 -10.62 -22.23
N ILE A 73 -12.40 -9.62 -21.42
CA ILE A 73 -13.62 -8.82 -21.65
C ILE A 73 -13.43 -7.87 -22.82
N ALA A 74 -12.30 -7.16 -22.90
CA ALA A 74 -11.92 -6.34 -24.04
C ALA A 74 -10.92 -7.09 -24.94
N PRO A 75 -11.37 -7.79 -25.99
CA PRO A 75 -10.55 -8.81 -26.65
C PRO A 75 -9.20 -8.32 -27.17
N GLY A 76 -8.17 -9.13 -26.96
CA GLY A 76 -6.79 -8.81 -27.37
C GLY A 76 -6.14 -7.83 -26.40
N THR A 77 -5.33 -6.88 -26.88
CA THR A 77 -4.55 -6.02 -25.97
C THR A 77 -5.35 -4.85 -25.38
N GLY A 78 -6.69 -4.91 -25.39
CA GLY A 78 -7.56 -3.92 -24.78
C GLY A 78 -7.54 -4.02 -23.26
N SER A 79 -8.09 -3.03 -22.55
CA SER A 79 -8.25 -3.12 -21.09
C SER A 79 -9.71 -2.92 -20.75
N GLY A 80 -10.41 -3.98 -20.36
CA GLY A 80 -11.83 -3.94 -20.06
C GLY A 80 -12.18 -3.64 -18.61
N VAL A 81 -11.23 -3.74 -17.68
CA VAL A 81 -11.49 -3.59 -16.24
C VAL A 81 -10.56 -2.55 -15.60
N SER A 82 -11.12 -1.68 -14.76
CA SER A 82 -10.35 -0.63 -14.09
C SER A 82 -9.43 -1.19 -12.99
N GLU A 83 -8.30 -0.51 -12.80
CA GLU A 83 -7.40 -0.60 -11.66
C GLU A 83 -8.07 -0.29 -10.30
N TYR A 84 -9.24 0.37 -10.30
CA TYR A 84 -10.02 0.69 -9.10
C TYR A 84 -11.20 -0.28 -8.88
N LEU A 85 -11.03 -1.58 -9.18
CA LEU A 85 -12.11 -2.58 -9.15
C LEU A 85 -12.96 -2.54 -7.88
N GLU A 86 -12.32 -2.45 -6.70
CA GLU A 86 -13.00 -2.41 -5.39
C GLU A 86 -13.99 -1.23 -5.27
N LEU A 87 -13.73 -0.09 -5.92
CA LEU A 87 -14.61 1.08 -5.88
C LEU A 87 -15.78 1.00 -6.87
N VAL A 88 -15.68 0.11 -7.87
CA VAL A 88 -16.66 -0.03 -8.96
C VAL A 88 -17.20 -1.44 -9.09
N SER A 89 -17.22 -2.18 -7.98
CA SER A 89 -17.80 -3.52 -7.91
C SER A 89 -18.43 -3.83 -6.56
N LEU A 90 -19.29 -4.85 -6.53
CA LEU A 90 -19.92 -5.36 -5.31
C LEU A 90 -20.30 -6.83 -5.49
N ALA A 91 -19.90 -7.66 -4.53
CA ALA A 91 -20.37 -9.04 -4.44
C ALA A 91 -21.77 -9.08 -3.80
N VAL A 92 -22.69 -9.82 -4.43
CA VAL A 92 -24.06 -10.03 -3.96
C VAL A 92 -24.33 -11.54 -4.00
N GLY A 93 -24.16 -12.20 -2.86
CA GLY A 93 -24.09 -13.66 -2.80
C GLY A 93 -22.88 -14.18 -3.57
N ASP A 94 -23.09 -15.16 -4.46
CA ASP A 94 -22.04 -15.76 -5.30
C ASP A 94 -21.87 -15.06 -6.67
N VAL A 95 -22.33 -13.80 -6.80
CA VAL A 95 -22.22 -13.01 -8.03
C VAL A 95 -21.52 -11.69 -7.76
N LEU A 96 -20.45 -11.42 -8.52
CA LEU A 96 -19.74 -10.15 -8.48
C LEU A 96 -20.29 -9.28 -9.60
N TYR A 97 -20.82 -8.12 -9.24
CA TYR A 97 -21.22 -7.08 -10.16
C TYR A 97 -20.12 -6.05 -10.27
N PHE A 98 -19.80 -5.61 -11.48
CA PHE A 98 -18.69 -4.67 -11.70
C PHE A 98 -18.88 -3.87 -12.97
N ARG A 99 -18.19 -2.74 -13.05
CA ARG A 99 -18.08 -1.94 -14.27
C ARG A 99 -16.99 -2.51 -15.18
N ALA A 100 -17.34 -2.78 -16.44
CA ALA A 100 -16.36 -3.18 -17.46
C ALA A 100 -16.74 -2.68 -18.86
N ASP A 101 -15.74 -2.61 -19.74
CA ASP A 101 -15.83 -2.16 -21.13
C ASP A 101 -15.29 -3.26 -22.06
N ASP A 102 -16.09 -3.75 -23.00
CA ASP A 102 -15.66 -4.78 -23.97
C ASP A 102 -15.07 -4.19 -25.25
N GLY A 103 -14.93 -2.86 -25.32
CA GLY A 103 -14.51 -2.11 -26.51
C GLY A 103 -15.63 -1.94 -27.56
N VAL A 104 -16.84 -2.45 -27.30
CA VAL A 104 -17.98 -2.42 -28.22
C VAL A 104 -19.18 -1.69 -27.61
N THR A 105 -19.51 -1.94 -26.34
CA THR A 105 -20.64 -1.35 -25.61
C THR A 105 -20.23 -0.23 -24.64
N GLY A 106 -18.94 0.13 -24.59
CA GLY A 106 -18.44 1.04 -23.58
C GLY A 106 -18.53 0.45 -22.16
N SER A 107 -18.22 1.28 -21.15
CA SER A 107 -18.31 0.90 -19.74
C SER A 107 -19.75 0.72 -19.25
N GLU A 108 -20.14 -0.53 -19.03
CA GLU A 108 -21.49 -0.97 -18.67
C GLU A 108 -21.50 -1.88 -17.43
N LEU A 109 -22.68 -2.34 -17.02
CA LEU A 109 -22.83 -3.27 -15.88
C LEU A 109 -22.56 -4.70 -16.33
N TRP A 110 -21.53 -5.31 -15.75
CA TRP A 110 -21.18 -6.72 -15.95
C TRP A 110 -21.38 -7.51 -14.67
N ARG A 111 -21.48 -8.84 -14.82
CA ARG A 111 -21.48 -9.77 -13.70
C ARG A 111 -20.60 -10.98 -13.98
N THR A 112 -20.12 -11.64 -12.93
CA THR A 112 -19.45 -12.94 -12.99
C THR A 112 -19.84 -13.82 -11.81
N ASP A 113 -19.87 -15.14 -12.03
CA ASP A 113 -19.93 -16.19 -11.00
C ASP A 113 -18.54 -16.83 -10.75
N GLY A 114 -17.47 -16.24 -11.32
CA GLY A 114 -16.12 -16.79 -11.32
C GLY A 114 -15.76 -17.63 -12.54
N THR A 115 -16.70 -17.91 -13.43
CA THR A 115 -16.46 -18.65 -14.68
C THR A 115 -16.51 -17.73 -15.90
N GLU A 116 -15.78 -18.09 -16.96
CA GLU A 116 -15.81 -17.35 -18.23
C GLU A 116 -17.23 -17.29 -18.83
N ALA A 117 -17.98 -18.40 -18.73
CA ALA A 117 -19.34 -18.51 -19.25
C ALA A 117 -20.35 -17.69 -18.45
N GLY A 118 -20.18 -17.59 -17.12
CA GLY A 118 -20.98 -16.75 -16.24
C GLY A 118 -20.58 -15.28 -16.25
N THR A 119 -19.46 -14.93 -16.90
CA THR A 119 -18.97 -13.55 -17.05
C THR A 119 -19.60 -12.88 -18.25
N VAL A 120 -20.64 -12.08 -18.01
CA VAL A 120 -21.49 -11.52 -19.07
C VAL A 120 -21.92 -10.09 -18.79
N LEU A 121 -22.10 -9.33 -19.87
CA LEU A 121 -22.80 -8.05 -19.84
C LEU A 121 -24.21 -8.28 -19.30
N VAL A 122 -24.56 -7.57 -18.24
CA VAL A 122 -25.91 -7.66 -17.66
C VAL A 122 -26.89 -6.94 -18.55
N LYS A 123 -26.54 -5.72 -18.96
CA LYS A 123 -27.33 -4.86 -19.84
C LYS A 123 -26.45 -3.75 -20.42
N ASP A 124 -26.58 -3.54 -21.73
CA ASP A 124 -26.15 -2.31 -22.40
C ASP A 124 -27.17 -1.21 -22.02
N ILE A 125 -26.87 -0.43 -20.98
CA ILE A 125 -27.77 0.61 -20.48
C ILE A 125 -27.74 1.79 -21.47
N GLN A 126 -26.54 2.16 -21.94
CA GLN A 126 -26.33 3.21 -22.91
C GLN A 126 -25.95 2.61 -24.27
N GLY A 127 -26.98 2.29 -25.06
CA GLY A 127 -26.83 1.58 -26.33
C GLY A 127 -25.64 1.96 -27.22
N GLY A 128 -24.86 0.95 -27.62
CA GLY A 128 -23.71 1.09 -28.51
C GLY A 128 -22.42 1.44 -27.77
N ALA A 129 -21.45 2.07 -28.44
CA ALA A 129 -20.10 2.28 -27.88
C ALA A 129 -20.00 3.38 -26.80
N PHE A 130 -21.12 3.81 -26.22
CA PHE A 130 -21.15 4.89 -25.24
C PHE A 130 -21.28 4.31 -23.85
N SER A 131 -20.61 4.89 -22.87
CA SER A 131 -20.65 4.39 -21.49
C SER A 131 -21.83 4.96 -20.70
N SER A 132 -22.57 4.09 -20.01
CA SER A 132 -23.44 4.49 -18.91
C SER A 132 -22.66 4.73 -17.62
N GLY A 133 -21.44 4.16 -17.51
CA GLY A 133 -20.54 4.35 -16.37
C GLY A 133 -21.17 4.00 -15.01
N PRO A 134 -21.56 2.73 -14.78
CA PRO A 134 -22.10 2.31 -13.49
C PRO A 134 -21.14 2.63 -12.33
N GLY A 135 -21.69 3.14 -11.23
CA GLY A 135 -20.94 3.53 -10.04
C GLY A 135 -21.84 3.59 -8.81
N SER A 136 -21.26 3.68 -7.62
CA SER A 136 -21.94 3.54 -6.32
C SER A 136 -22.84 2.29 -6.27
N PHE A 137 -22.34 1.20 -5.69
CA PHE A 137 -23.08 -0.05 -5.63
C PHE A 137 -23.61 -0.29 -4.21
N ALA A 138 -24.81 -0.83 -4.09
CA ALA A 138 -25.38 -1.29 -2.82
C ALA A 138 -26.23 -2.54 -3.04
N GLN A 139 -26.38 -3.36 -1.99
CA GLN A 139 -27.27 -4.51 -2.00
C GLN A 139 -28.43 -4.30 -1.05
N VAL A 140 -29.63 -4.69 -1.47
CA VAL A 140 -30.79 -4.83 -0.58
C VAL A 140 -31.51 -6.13 -0.93
N ASP A 141 -31.66 -7.04 0.03
CA ASP A 141 -32.38 -8.32 -0.11
C ASP A 141 -31.98 -9.14 -1.36
N GLY A 142 -30.67 -9.15 -1.68
CA GLY A 142 -30.14 -9.88 -2.85
C GLY A 142 -30.32 -9.19 -4.20
N MET A 143 -30.89 -7.99 -4.21
CA MET A 143 -30.97 -7.12 -5.38
C MET A 143 -29.79 -6.14 -5.37
N LEU A 144 -29.14 -5.97 -6.52
CA LEU A 144 -28.17 -4.90 -6.71
C LEU A 144 -28.89 -3.57 -6.96
N PHE A 145 -28.41 -2.51 -6.32
CA PHE A 145 -28.70 -1.12 -6.64
C PHE A 145 -27.42 -0.43 -7.08
N PHE A 146 -27.53 0.42 -8.08
CA PHE A 146 -26.39 1.17 -8.59
C PHE A 146 -26.82 2.46 -9.26
N THR A 147 -25.88 3.39 -9.40
CA THR A 147 -26.09 4.59 -10.22
C THR A 147 -25.47 4.45 -11.61
N ALA A 148 -26.04 5.14 -12.58
CA ALA A 148 -25.50 5.29 -13.93
C ALA A 148 -25.56 6.77 -14.36
N TYR A 149 -24.86 7.10 -15.45
CA TYR A 149 -24.68 8.44 -16.00
C TYR A 149 -24.23 9.44 -14.94
N THR A 150 -23.12 9.11 -14.27
CA THR A 150 -22.50 9.96 -13.24
C THR A 150 -23.48 10.32 -12.11
N GLY A 151 -24.27 9.36 -11.65
CA GLY A 151 -25.21 9.55 -10.55
C GLY A 151 -26.59 10.08 -10.96
N THR A 152 -26.85 10.40 -12.23
CA THR A 152 -28.15 10.97 -12.66
C THR A 152 -29.28 9.94 -12.75
N GLN A 153 -28.97 8.65 -12.62
CA GLN A 153 -29.97 7.59 -12.67
C GLN A 153 -29.74 6.55 -11.58
N LEU A 154 -30.79 6.23 -10.82
CA LEU A 154 -30.81 5.11 -9.88
C LEU A 154 -31.41 3.89 -10.56
N TRP A 155 -30.68 2.77 -10.54
CA TRP A 155 -31.07 1.50 -11.13
C TRP A 155 -31.11 0.39 -10.10
N ARG A 156 -31.83 -0.69 -10.43
CA ARG A 156 -31.77 -1.97 -9.73
C ARG A 156 -31.50 -3.11 -10.70
N SER A 157 -30.93 -4.22 -10.23
CA SER A 157 -30.65 -5.40 -11.03
C SER A 157 -30.70 -6.69 -10.20
N ASN A 158 -31.40 -7.71 -10.72
CA ASN A 158 -31.34 -9.08 -10.21
C ASN A 158 -30.30 -9.93 -10.94
N GLY A 159 -29.44 -9.29 -11.74
CA GLY A 159 -28.46 -9.92 -12.59
C GLY A 159 -28.91 -10.19 -14.02
N THR A 160 -30.19 -10.12 -14.35
CA THR A 160 -30.67 -10.35 -15.74
C THR A 160 -31.00 -9.05 -16.45
N ALA A 161 -30.80 -8.97 -17.77
CA ALA A 161 -31.14 -7.79 -18.58
C ALA A 161 -32.59 -7.28 -18.40
N ASN A 162 -33.53 -8.20 -18.20
CA ASN A 162 -34.95 -7.88 -17.97
C ASN A 162 -35.23 -7.38 -16.54
N GLY A 163 -34.50 -7.91 -15.55
CA GLY A 163 -34.58 -7.47 -14.16
C GLY A 163 -33.74 -6.22 -13.87
N THR A 164 -32.87 -5.81 -14.80
CA THR A 164 -32.14 -4.54 -14.72
C THR A 164 -33.02 -3.39 -15.20
N GLN A 165 -33.51 -2.59 -14.26
CA GLN A 165 -34.56 -1.60 -14.49
C GLN A 165 -34.19 -0.26 -13.84
N LEU A 166 -34.48 0.83 -14.56
CA LEU A 166 -34.40 2.17 -14.02
C LEU A 166 -35.42 2.30 -12.90
N VAL A 167 -34.96 2.71 -11.72
CA VAL A 167 -35.82 3.02 -10.58
C VAL A 167 -36.34 4.43 -10.72
N ARG A 168 -35.44 5.41 -10.89
CA ARG A 168 -35.77 6.84 -10.96
C ARG A 168 -34.59 7.67 -11.48
N ASN A 169 -34.88 8.78 -12.17
CA ASN A 169 -33.89 9.79 -12.54
C ASN A 169 -33.69 10.81 -11.41
N PHE A 170 -32.46 11.29 -11.29
CA PHE A 170 -32.03 12.35 -10.39
C PHE A 170 -31.16 13.37 -11.13
N SER A 171 -31.04 14.58 -10.61
CA SER A 171 -29.92 15.47 -10.96
C SER A 171 -28.61 14.90 -10.43
N VAL A 172 -28.64 14.34 -9.22
CA VAL A 172 -27.55 13.53 -8.67
C VAL A 172 -28.08 12.58 -7.59
N ALA A 173 -27.58 11.35 -7.59
CA ALA A 173 -27.73 10.36 -6.53
C ALA A 173 -26.36 9.79 -6.20
N THR A 174 -26.01 9.73 -4.92
CA THR A 174 -24.69 9.27 -4.44
C THR A 174 -24.83 8.50 -3.12
N SER A 175 -23.75 7.85 -2.70
CA SER A 175 -23.64 7.24 -1.37
C SER A 175 -24.73 6.19 -1.09
N LEU A 176 -24.98 5.31 -2.06
CA LEU A 176 -25.95 4.23 -1.91
C LEU A 176 -25.54 3.27 -0.79
N TYR A 177 -26.47 2.97 0.12
CA TYR A 177 -26.26 2.04 1.22
C TYR A 177 -27.51 1.23 1.54
N GLY A 178 -27.37 -0.09 1.68
CA GLY A 178 -28.47 -0.97 2.06
C GLY A 178 -28.54 -1.17 3.58
N HIS A 179 -29.71 -0.96 4.17
CA HIS A 179 -29.94 -1.24 5.60
C HIS A 179 -31.38 -1.71 5.82
N GLN A 180 -31.55 -2.80 6.58
CA GLN A 180 -32.87 -3.37 6.96
C GLN A 180 -33.92 -3.42 5.82
N GLY A 181 -33.55 -3.97 4.67
CA GLY A 181 -34.47 -4.16 3.54
C GLY A 181 -34.81 -2.88 2.77
N SER A 182 -34.07 -1.79 2.98
CA SER A 182 -34.23 -0.53 2.27
C SER A 182 -32.89 0.02 1.79
N LEU A 183 -32.93 0.74 0.67
CA LEU A 183 -31.82 1.52 0.16
C LEU A 183 -31.91 2.94 0.73
N TYR A 184 -30.80 3.46 1.23
CA TYR A 184 -30.61 4.84 1.68
C TYR A 184 -29.53 5.51 0.83
N PHE A 185 -29.69 6.80 0.54
CA PHE A 185 -28.75 7.54 -0.31
C PHE A 185 -28.95 9.05 -0.21
N ALA A 186 -27.96 9.80 -0.67
CA ALA A 186 -28.10 11.22 -0.94
C ALA A 186 -28.71 11.44 -2.33
N GLY A 187 -29.84 12.12 -2.41
CA GLY A 187 -30.57 12.33 -3.66
C GLY A 187 -31.03 13.76 -3.88
N ASP A 188 -30.92 14.23 -5.12
CA ASP A 188 -31.44 15.51 -5.59
C ASP A 188 -32.18 15.32 -6.93
N PRO A 189 -33.51 15.17 -6.96
CA PRO A 189 -34.22 14.87 -8.19
C PRO A 189 -34.48 16.11 -9.06
N ASP A 190 -34.43 17.31 -8.48
CA ASP A 190 -34.95 18.54 -9.09
C ASP A 190 -33.99 19.73 -8.96
N ASN A 191 -32.73 19.47 -8.61
CA ASN A 191 -31.68 20.47 -8.40
C ASN A 191 -32.03 21.44 -7.25
N SER A 192 -32.71 20.91 -6.23
CA SER A 192 -33.08 21.63 -5.01
C SER A 192 -32.09 21.42 -3.85
N GLY A 193 -31.14 20.50 -4.04
CA GLY A 193 -30.14 20.11 -3.05
C GLY A 193 -30.25 18.61 -2.71
N GLN A 194 -29.10 17.99 -2.44
CA GLN A 194 -29.05 16.60 -2.00
C GLN A 194 -29.53 16.46 -0.57
N GLU A 195 -30.52 15.60 -0.36
CA GLU A 195 -31.11 15.29 0.95
C GLU A 195 -31.10 13.77 1.20
N LEU A 196 -31.63 13.32 2.35
CA LEU A 196 -31.71 11.90 2.67
C LEU A 196 -32.91 11.24 1.97
N TRP A 197 -32.65 10.24 1.14
CA TRP A 197 -33.66 9.48 0.41
C TRP A 197 -33.68 8.01 0.81
N LYS A 198 -34.85 7.40 0.62
CA LYS A 198 -35.10 5.97 0.85
C LYS A 198 -35.77 5.34 -0.36
N SER A 199 -35.46 4.07 -0.64
CA SER A 199 -36.09 3.32 -1.73
C SER A 199 -36.17 1.82 -1.45
N ASN A 200 -37.27 1.20 -1.86
CA ASN A 200 -37.39 -0.27 -1.97
C ASN A 200 -37.24 -0.74 -3.44
N GLY A 201 -36.74 0.14 -4.31
CA GLY A 201 -36.40 -0.16 -5.69
C GLY A 201 -37.52 -0.07 -6.71
N THR A 202 -38.60 0.62 -6.40
CA THR A 202 -39.56 1.09 -7.42
C THR A 202 -39.72 2.60 -7.33
N PHE A 203 -40.06 3.24 -8.45
CA PHE A 203 -40.32 4.68 -8.49
C PHE A 203 -41.26 5.17 -7.38
N GLY A 204 -42.38 4.44 -7.15
CA GLY A 204 -43.39 4.80 -6.16
C GLY A 204 -42.97 4.60 -4.70
N THR A 205 -41.89 3.86 -4.46
CA THR A 205 -41.29 3.66 -3.13
C THR A 205 -40.03 4.50 -2.94
N THR A 206 -39.62 5.28 -3.95
CA THR A 206 -38.43 6.13 -3.88
C THR A 206 -38.85 7.53 -3.46
N GLU A 207 -38.59 7.86 -2.20
CA GLU A 207 -39.03 9.10 -1.57
C GLU A 207 -37.94 9.75 -0.74
N ARG A 208 -38.06 11.07 -0.55
CA ARG A 208 -37.20 11.83 0.37
C ARG A 208 -37.63 11.46 1.78
N LEU A 209 -36.74 10.79 2.52
CA LEU A 209 -37.00 10.36 3.88
C LEU A 209 -37.06 11.56 4.82
N LYS A 210 -36.11 12.49 4.65
CA LYS A 210 -36.08 13.74 5.41
C LYS A 210 -35.38 14.83 4.62
N ASP A 211 -35.92 16.03 4.74
CA ASP A 211 -35.25 17.29 4.38
C ASP A 211 -34.54 17.76 5.65
N LEU A 212 -33.21 17.58 5.72
CA LEU A 212 -32.44 17.78 6.94
C LEU A 212 -32.22 19.26 7.22
N ASN A 213 -32.09 20.08 6.18
CA ASN A 213 -31.97 21.54 6.30
C ASN A 213 -33.31 22.23 6.54
N GLY A 214 -34.42 21.65 6.07
CA GLY A 214 -35.76 22.26 6.14
C GLY A 214 -35.92 23.52 5.28
N VAL A 215 -34.90 23.85 4.47
CA VAL A 215 -34.84 25.00 3.54
C VAL A 215 -34.18 24.57 2.24
N PHE A 216 -34.27 25.41 1.20
CA PHE A 216 -33.58 25.17 -0.07
C PHE A 216 -32.06 25.12 0.12
N GLY A 217 -31.43 24.01 -0.28
CA GLY A 217 -30.01 23.74 -0.04
C GLY A 217 -29.74 22.23 0.07
N ALA A 218 -28.47 21.82 -0.01
CA ALA A 218 -28.08 20.42 0.10
C ALA A 218 -27.56 20.13 1.51
N SER A 219 -28.02 19.05 2.13
CA SER A 219 -27.46 18.51 3.38
C SER A 219 -26.38 17.46 3.15
N LEU A 220 -26.23 16.97 1.92
CA LEU A 220 -25.17 16.08 1.47
C LEU A 220 -24.94 14.85 2.39
N PRO A 221 -25.95 13.98 2.63
CA PRO A 221 -25.76 12.77 3.41
C PRO A 221 -24.65 11.86 2.84
N ILE A 222 -23.63 11.55 3.63
CA ILE A 222 -22.49 10.73 3.22
C ILE A 222 -22.04 9.80 4.36
N ASN A 223 -21.07 8.92 4.08
CA ASN A 223 -20.47 8.00 5.06
C ASN A 223 -21.52 7.14 5.80
N PHE A 224 -22.48 6.60 5.06
CA PHE A 224 -23.50 5.72 5.63
C PHE A 224 -22.85 4.48 6.28
N HIS A 225 -23.20 4.22 7.54
CA HIS A 225 -22.70 3.09 8.31
C HIS A 225 -23.78 2.58 9.27
N SER A 226 -24.00 1.26 9.32
CA SER A 226 -24.97 0.65 10.22
C SER A 226 -24.33 0.20 11.53
N ALA A 227 -25.03 0.41 12.66
CA ALA A 227 -24.69 -0.23 13.93
C ALA A 227 -25.98 -0.56 14.70
N GLY A 228 -26.22 -1.85 14.92
CA GLY A 228 -27.48 -2.35 15.44
C GLY A 228 -28.65 -2.03 14.50
N ASP A 229 -29.72 -1.48 15.05
CA ASP A 229 -30.91 -1.11 14.28
C ASP A 229 -30.80 0.24 13.55
N LEU A 230 -29.82 1.07 13.94
CA LEU A 230 -29.67 2.42 13.40
C LEU A 230 -28.73 2.46 12.20
N LEU A 231 -29.08 3.32 11.26
CA LEU A 231 -28.18 3.79 10.21
C LEU A 231 -27.64 5.16 10.59
N TYR A 232 -26.33 5.30 10.60
CA TYR A 232 -25.62 6.54 10.86
C TYR A 232 -25.09 7.12 9.55
N PHE A 233 -24.97 8.43 9.48
CA PHE A 233 -24.41 9.15 8.34
C PHE A 233 -23.99 10.55 8.75
N ASP A 234 -23.05 11.14 8.03
CA ASP A 234 -22.72 12.56 8.18
C ASP A 234 -23.64 13.40 7.30
N ALA A 235 -24.05 14.57 7.78
CA ALA A 235 -24.75 15.56 6.97
C ALA A 235 -24.41 16.99 7.42
N ALA A 236 -24.38 17.91 6.45
CA ALA A 236 -24.16 19.33 6.66
C ALA A 236 -25.49 20.05 6.84
N THR A 237 -25.70 20.65 8.02
CA THR A 237 -26.85 21.53 8.26
C THR A 237 -26.42 22.90 8.77
N ASP A 238 -27.32 23.66 9.40
CA ASP A 238 -26.97 24.91 10.06
C ASP A 238 -26.08 24.71 11.30
N THR A 239 -26.04 23.50 11.84
CA THR A 239 -25.07 23.06 12.86
C THR A 239 -23.75 22.57 12.26
N GLY A 240 -23.57 22.68 10.94
CA GLY A 240 -22.38 22.17 10.27
C GLY A 240 -22.42 20.68 9.95
N TRP A 241 -21.24 20.11 9.65
CA TRP A 241 -21.05 18.68 9.45
C TRP A 241 -21.05 17.93 10.78
N GLU A 242 -22.09 17.13 10.97
CA GLU A 242 -22.31 16.37 12.19
C GLU A 242 -22.83 14.96 11.91
N LEU A 243 -22.77 14.10 12.93
CA LEU A 243 -23.28 12.74 12.89
C LEU A 243 -24.81 12.71 13.09
N TRP A 244 -25.52 12.11 12.15
CA TRP A 244 -26.95 11.85 12.19
C TRP A 244 -27.22 10.36 12.31
N ALA A 245 -28.40 10.03 12.83
CA ALA A 245 -28.90 8.66 12.90
C ALA A 245 -30.32 8.58 12.34
N THR A 246 -30.70 7.42 11.81
CA THR A 246 -32.06 7.11 11.38
C THR A 246 -32.43 5.65 11.70
N ASP A 247 -33.67 5.45 12.16
CA ASP A 247 -34.34 4.14 12.22
C ASP A 247 -35.05 3.77 10.91
N GLY A 248 -34.88 4.60 9.88
CA GLY A 248 -35.54 4.44 8.59
C GLY A 248 -36.88 5.16 8.47
N THR A 249 -37.27 5.96 9.46
CA THR A 249 -38.45 6.85 9.44
C THR A 249 -38.04 8.32 9.53
N GLY A 250 -38.87 9.24 9.02
CA GLY A 250 -38.59 10.68 9.09
C GLY A 250 -38.56 11.23 10.53
N ASP A 251 -39.42 10.70 11.40
CA ASP A 251 -39.47 11.06 12.83
C ASP A 251 -38.27 10.51 13.60
N GLY A 252 -37.85 9.27 13.28
CA GLY A 252 -36.67 8.64 13.85
C GLY A 252 -35.35 9.01 13.16
N THR A 253 -35.34 10.05 12.32
CA THR A 253 -34.11 10.63 11.74
C THR A 253 -33.72 11.90 12.49
N TYR A 254 -32.55 11.95 13.11
CA TYR A 254 -32.17 13.07 14.00
C TYR A 254 -30.65 13.26 14.11
N LEU A 255 -30.25 14.47 14.49
CA LEU A 255 -28.87 14.81 14.85
C LEU A 255 -28.52 14.09 16.16
N VAL A 256 -27.46 13.29 16.16
CA VAL A 256 -27.07 12.49 17.34
C VAL A 256 -26.59 13.41 18.47
N LYS A 257 -25.74 14.38 18.11
CA LYS A 257 -25.19 15.42 19.00
C LYS A 257 -24.52 16.51 18.16
N ASP A 258 -24.71 17.77 18.54
CA ASP A 258 -23.86 18.88 18.08
C ASP A 258 -22.54 18.82 18.86
N ILE A 259 -21.50 18.25 18.25
CA ILE A 259 -20.23 17.96 18.94
C ILE A 259 -19.40 19.23 19.08
N ASN A 260 -19.50 20.16 18.14
CA ASN A 260 -18.76 21.42 18.15
C ASN A 260 -19.67 22.64 17.94
N PRO A 261 -20.46 23.03 18.97
CA PRO A 261 -21.45 24.08 18.83
C PRO A 261 -20.86 25.42 18.39
N GLY A 262 -21.39 25.98 17.30
CA GLY A 262 -20.97 27.27 16.74
C GLY A 262 -19.78 27.18 15.76
N SER A 263 -19.24 25.98 15.54
CA SER A 263 -18.39 25.66 14.40
C SER A 263 -19.25 25.19 13.22
N ALA A 264 -18.73 25.29 11.99
CA ALA A 264 -19.36 24.68 10.83
C ALA A 264 -19.04 23.17 10.71
N ASN A 265 -18.20 22.61 11.59
CA ASN A 265 -17.65 21.25 11.49
C ASN A 265 -17.42 20.64 12.89
N GLY A 266 -18.11 19.53 13.21
CA GLY A 266 -17.88 18.71 14.41
C GLY A 266 -17.40 17.28 14.12
N THR A 267 -17.77 16.69 12.98
CA THR A 267 -17.31 15.34 12.57
C THR A 267 -16.34 15.33 11.38
N LEU A 268 -16.46 16.29 10.45
CA LEU A 268 -15.66 16.35 9.21
C LEU A 268 -14.83 17.64 9.12
N ASP A 269 -13.51 17.50 8.91
CA ASP A 269 -12.63 18.60 8.47
C ASP A 269 -12.45 18.63 6.93
N GLY A 270 -13.08 17.69 6.21
CA GLY A 270 -13.03 17.54 4.74
C GLY A 270 -13.98 16.45 4.23
N TYR A 271 -14.42 16.56 2.96
CA TYR A 271 -15.48 15.77 2.32
C TYR A 271 -15.25 14.24 2.16
N ALA A 272 -14.26 13.62 2.81
CA ALA A 272 -13.92 12.21 2.59
C ALA A 272 -13.41 11.43 3.82
N ASP A 273 -13.37 12.06 5.01
CA ASP A 273 -12.47 11.60 6.08
C ASP A 273 -13.19 11.24 7.41
N VAL A 274 -14.21 10.38 7.39
CA VAL A 274 -14.71 9.76 8.64
C VAL A 274 -14.60 8.25 8.55
N THR A 275 -13.59 7.75 9.22
CA THR A 275 -13.43 6.33 9.48
C THR A 275 -14.38 5.95 10.61
N MET A 276 -15.27 5.02 10.31
CA MET A 276 -16.29 4.52 11.22
C MET A 276 -16.12 3.03 11.37
N THR A 277 -16.31 2.54 12.58
CA THR A 277 -16.38 1.11 12.84
C THR A 277 -17.42 0.86 13.92
N ASN A 278 -17.97 -0.34 14.00
CA ASN A 278 -18.93 -0.67 15.05
C ASN A 278 -18.57 -1.98 15.73
N ARG A 279 -18.90 -2.04 17.02
CA ARG A 279 -18.82 -3.26 17.83
C ARG A 279 -20.18 -3.48 18.46
N GLY A 280 -20.93 -4.45 17.95
CA GLY A 280 -22.35 -4.59 18.25
C GLY A 280 -23.09 -3.31 17.83
N ASP A 281 -23.87 -2.75 18.75
CA ASP A 281 -24.70 -1.55 18.53
C ASP A 281 -23.95 -0.24 18.80
N THR A 282 -22.69 -0.31 19.24
CA THR A 282 -21.86 0.88 19.51
C THR A 282 -21.07 1.23 18.27
N LEU A 283 -21.27 2.45 17.77
CA LEU A 283 -20.49 3.06 16.71
C LEU A 283 -19.28 3.79 17.31
N TYR A 284 -18.13 3.67 16.66
CA TYR A 284 -16.89 4.39 16.94
C TYR A 284 -16.51 5.23 15.74
N PHE A 285 -16.13 6.49 15.98
CA PHE A 285 -15.85 7.46 14.93
C PHE A 285 -14.89 8.55 15.41
N GLY A 286 -14.25 9.23 14.47
CA GLY A 286 -13.40 10.39 14.74
C GLY A 286 -14.24 11.67 14.73
N ALA A 287 -14.11 12.53 15.75
CA ALA A 287 -14.79 13.82 15.79
C ALA A 287 -14.02 14.87 16.61
N ASN A 288 -14.24 16.15 16.32
CA ASN A 288 -13.53 17.28 16.91
C ASN A 288 -14.50 18.19 17.66
N ASP A 289 -14.33 18.33 18.98
CA ASP A 289 -15.15 19.18 19.84
C ASP A 289 -14.69 20.65 19.90
N GLY A 290 -13.74 21.04 19.05
CA GLY A 290 -13.16 22.39 19.02
C GLY A 290 -12.18 22.68 20.17
N VAL A 291 -12.04 21.77 21.14
CA VAL A 291 -11.18 21.96 22.32
C VAL A 291 -10.01 20.98 22.34
N HIS A 292 -10.23 19.73 21.93
CA HIS A 292 -9.26 18.63 22.06
C HIS A 292 -8.74 18.12 20.70
N GLY A 293 -9.06 18.84 19.62
CA GLY A 293 -8.84 18.36 18.26
C GLY A 293 -9.69 17.13 17.95
N ARG A 294 -9.36 16.43 16.86
CA ARG A 294 -10.08 15.23 16.43
C ARG A 294 -9.73 14.04 17.32
N GLN A 295 -10.69 13.46 18.01
CA GLN A 295 -10.50 12.38 18.99
C GLN A 295 -11.34 11.16 18.63
N LEU A 296 -11.13 10.04 19.31
CA LEU A 296 -12.01 8.88 19.21
C LEU A 296 -13.28 9.13 20.05
N TRP A 297 -14.44 8.92 19.43
CA TRP A 297 -15.75 9.01 20.05
C TRP A 297 -16.48 7.68 19.90
N ARG A 298 -17.46 7.46 20.78
CA ARG A 298 -18.44 6.39 20.64
C ARG A 298 -19.86 6.92 20.75
N THR A 299 -20.82 6.20 20.18
CA THR A 299 -22.26 6.43 20.39
C THR A 299 -23.08 5.15 20.19
N THR A 300 -24.23 5.08 20.85
CA THR A 300 -25.30 4.10 20.55
C THR A 300 -26.53 4.82 19.98
N GLY A 301 -26.34 6.02 19.42
CA GLY A 301 -27.39 6.81 18.78
C GLY A 301 -28.11 7.80 19.69
N THR A 302 -27.62 8.06 20.90
CA THR A 302 -28.19 9.10 21.78
C THR A 302 -27.14 10.13 22.18
N GLU A 303 -27.56 11.36 22.46
CA GLU A 303 -26.65 12.41 22.94
C GLU A 303 -25.87 11.98 24.18
N ALA A 304 -26.54 11.30 25.13
CA ALA A 304 -25.93 10.79 26.36
C ALA A 304 -24.89 9.69 26.12
N SER A 305 -25.12 8.82 25.13
CA SER A 305 -24.15 7.80 24.71
C SER A 305 -23.01 8.36 23.88
N THR A 306 -23.14 9.58 23.38
CA THR A 306 -22.18 10.21 22.46
C THR A 306 -21.07 10.91 23.24
N VAL A 307 -20.00 10.17 23.48
CA VAL A 307 -18.93 10.55 24.38
C VAL A 307 -17.56 10.37 23.74
N ARG A 308 -16.67 11.31 24.02
CA ARG A 308 -15.25 11.20 23.71
C ARG A 308 -14.62 10.17 24.62
N ILE A 309 -13.85 9.24 24.06
CA ILE A 309 -13.25 8.11 24.80
C ILE A 309 -11.72 8.10 24.76
N SER A 310 -11.11 9.09 24.10
CA SER A 310 -9.66 9.31 24.11
C SER A 310 -9.28 10.75 24.45
N ASN A 311 -8.01 10.91 24.86
CA ASN A 311 -7.34 12.20 24.97
C ASN A 311 -5.93 12.08 24.38
N LEU A 312 -5.88 11.75 23.09
CA LEU A 312 -4.65 11.55 22.36
C LEU A 312 -3.98 12.92 22.14
N PRO A 313 -2.67 13.08 22.41
CA PRO A 313 -1.98 14.37 22.43
C PRO A 313 -2.18 15.26 21.19
N ASP A 314 -2.45 14.66 20.03
CA ASP A 314 -2.70 15.35 18.75
C ASP A 314 -3.83 14.69 17.93
N GLY A 315 -4.66 13.88 18.60
CA GLY A 315 -5.85 13.30 18.01
C GLY A 315 -5.68 12.00 17.24
N VAL A 316 -6.74 11.64 16.51
CA VAL A 316 -6.85 10.43 15.69
C VAL A 316 -6.64 10.77 14.21
N ASP A 317 -5.88 9.92 13.51
CA ASP A 317 -5.67 10.05 12.07
C ASP A 317 -7.00 9.85 11.32
N ALA A 318 -7.32 10.77 10.43
CA ALA A 318 -8.54 10.75 9.62
C ALA A 318 -8.45 9.87 8.38
N SER A 319 -7.23 9.53 7.97
CA SER A 319 -6.94 8.74 6.79
C SER A 319 -6.88 7.23 7.05
N CYS A 320 -6.92 6.81 8.32
CA CYS A 320 -6.81 5.41 8.71
C CYS A 320 -8.12 4.87 9.30
N ASN A 321 -8.54 3.69 8.82
CA ASN A 321 -9.67 2.97 9.38
C ASN A 321 -9.45 2.66 10.86
N PHE A 322 -10.53 2.29 11.58
CA PHE A 322 -10.47 1.80 12.95
C PHE A 322 -10.70 0.27 12.97
N PRO A 323 -9.64 -0.56 12.80
CA PRO A 323 -9.76 -2.00 12.95
C PRO A 323 -10.31 -2.36 14.32
N VAL A 324 -11.20 -3.35 14.36
CA VAL A 324 -11.62 -4.01 15.61
C VAL A 324 -10.87 -5.33 15.71
N VAL A 325 -10.01 -5.47 16.72
CA VAL A 325 -9.10 -6.60 16.89
C VAL A 325 -9.17 -7.05 18.34
N ASP A 326 -9.46 -8.34 18.57
CA ASP A 326 -9.58 -8.94 19.91
C ASP A 326 -10.42 -8.11 20.90
N ASP A 327 -11.56 -7.61 20.42
CA ASP A 327 -12.50 -6.77 21.18
C ASP A 327 -12.04 -5.32 21.43
N HIS A 328 -10.94 -4.89 20.80
CA HIS A 328 -10.35 -3.56 20.94
C HIS A 328 -10.52 -2.75 19.66
N VAL A 329 -10.74 -1.45 19.80
CA VAL A 329 -10.76 -0.52 18.66
C VAL A 329 -9.37 0.06 18.51
N LEU A 330 -8.70 -0.25 17.40
CA LEU A 330 -7.38 0.27 17.09
C LEU A 330 -7.50 1.62 16.39
N VAL A 331 -6.65 2.54 16.80
CA VAL A 331 -6.64 3.91 16.31
C VAL A 331 -5.22 4.37 16.06
N ASN A 332 -4.98 4.95 14.88
CA ASN A 332 -3.70 5.55 14.59
C ASN A 332 -3.64 7.00 15.10
N ASN A 333 -2.51 7.40 15.68
CA ASN A 333 -2.23 8.78 16.04
C ASN A 333 -1.11 9.34 15.15
N TYR A 334 -1.45 10.38 14.38
CA TYR A 334 -0.59 10.97 13.36
C TYR A 334 0.69 11.61 13.92
N ALA A 335 0.63 12.30 15.06
CA ALA A 335 1.75 13.12 15.52
C ALA A 335 2.84 12.33 16.23
N VAL A 336 2.45 11.30 16.99
CA VAL A 336 3.41 10.37 17.61
C VAL A 336 3.69 9.17 16.73
N ASP A 337 2.94 9.02 15.65
CA ASP A 337 3.03 7.93 14.70
C ASP A 337 3.05 6.59 15.44
N ARG A 338 1.94 6.24 16.10
CA ARG A 338 1.77 4.97 16.84
C ARG A 338 0.32 4.54 16.85
N TRP A 339 0.09 3.24 16.97
CA TRP A 339 -1.25 2.69 17.20
C TRP A 339 -1.60 2.69 18.69
N TRP A 340 -2.85 3.03 18.96
CA TRP A 340 -3.48 2.97 20.27
C TRP A 340 -4.64 1.98 20.22
N ALA A 341 -4.84 1.25 21.30
CA ALA A 341 -5.96 0.33 21.47
C ALA A 341 -6.92 0.92 22.53
N TYR A 342 -8.17 1.09 22.13
CA TYR A 342 -9.26 1.36 23.05
C TYR A 342 -9.92 0.05 23.48
N TYR A 343 -10.04 -0.13 24.80
CA TYR A 343 -10.59 -1.31 25.46
C TYR A 343 -12.01 -0.98 25.97
N PRO A 344 -13.09 -1.41 25.27
CA PRO A 344 -14.46 -1.06 25.65
C PRO A 344 -14.87 -1.60 27.03
N THR A 345 -14.29 -2.73 27.46
CA THR A 345 -14.62 -3.41 28.72
C THR A 345 -14.12 -2.66 29.96
N THR A 346 -12.96 -2.02 29.86
CA THR A 346 -12.33 -1.26 30.95
C THR A 346 -12.46 0.25 30.78
N ASP A 347 -12.95 0.70 29.62
CA ASP A 347 -13.05 2.11 29.21
C ASP A 347 -11.69 2.83 29.27
N THR A 348 -10.65 2.15 28.78
CA THR A 348 -9.27 2.64 28.79
C THR A 348 -8.68 2.68 27.39
N THR A 349 -7.88 3.70 27.11
CA THR A 349 -7.08 3.81 25.88
C THR A 349 -5.62 3.65 26.24
N LEU A 350 -4.95 2.66 25.66
CA LEU A 350 -3.55 2.35 25.89
C LEU A 350 -2.79 2.32 24.56
N GLU A 351 -1.52 2.63 24.63
CA GLU A 351 -0.63 2.50 23.49
C GLU A 351 -0.43 1.02 23.16
N SER A 352 -0.59 0.66 21.88
CA SER A 352 -0.39 -0.72 21.43
C SER A 352 1.07 -0.94 20.99
N GLY A 353 1.52 -2.19 20.99
CA GLY A 353 2.85 -2.54 20.46
C GLY A 353 2.90 -2.68 18.93
N TYR A 354 1.80 -2.39 18.21
CA TYR A 354 1.80 -2.47 16.75
C TYR A 354 2.69 -1.38 16.12
N PRO A 355 3.44 -1.72 15.06
CA PRO A 355 4.27 -0.77 14.31
C PRO A 355 3.42 0.32 13.69
N SER A 356 3.97 1.52 13.67
CA SER A 356 3.28 2.75 13.33
C SER A 356 2.82 2.87 11.87
N ALA A 357 1.92 3.81 11.60
CA ALA A 357 1.42 4.01 10.24
C ALA A 357 2.46 4.61 9.30
N SER A 358 3.52 5.26 9.79
CA SER A 358 4.62 5.72 8.93
C SER A 358 5.46 4.59 8.35
N TYR A 359 5.41 3.39 8.94
CA TYR A 359 5.89 2.18 8.27
C TYR A 359 5.04 1.85 7.04
N PHE A 360 3.88 2.49 6.85
CA PHE A 360 3.06 2.40 5.66
C PHE A 360 3.17 3.74 4.92
N ASN A 361 3.37 3.74 3.60
CA ASN A 361 3.63 4.98 2.88
C ASN A 361 2.41 5.95 2.98
N PHE A 362 2.56 7.12 3.63
CA PHE A 362 1.49 8.09 3.92
C PHE A 362 0.81 8.72 2.70
N TYR A 363 1.41 8.63 1.51
CA TYR A 363 0.99 9.46 0.37
C TYR A 363 -0.11 8.86 -0.51
N ASP A 364 -0.66 7.69 -0.17
CA ASP A 364 -1.69 7.04 -1.00
C ASP A 364 -2.71 6.27 -0.16
N PHE A 365 -3.97 6.69 -0.24
CA PHE A 365 -5.15 6.29 0.54
C PHE A 365 -5.65 4.87 0.23
N SER A 366 -4.76 3.96 -0.17
CA SER A 366 -5.14 2.60 -0.55
C SER A 366 -5.26 1.72 0.71
N PRO A 367 -6.40 1.03 0.94
CA PRO A 367 -6.58 0.08 2.05
C PRO A 367 -5.64 -1.14 1.96
N SER A 368 -4.90 -1.29 0.87
CA SER A 368 -4.13 -2.48 0.50
C SER A 368 -2.73 -2.55 1.11
N LYS A 369 -2.43 -1.80 2.16
CA LYS A 369 -1.06 -1.76 2.74
C LYS A 369 -0.90 -2.58 4.01
N TYR A 370 -2.00 -2.80 4.72
CA TYR A 370 -2.02 -3.61 5.93
C TYR A 370 -3.38 -4.29 6.08
N LEU A 371 -3.40 -5.40 6.82
CA LEU A 371 -4.63 -6.01 7.30
C LEU A 371 -4.37 -6.71 8.63
N PHE A 372 -5.43 -6.91 9.40
CA PHE A 372 -5.37 -7.73 10.61
C PHE A 372 -5.97 -9.11 10.32
N VAL A 373 -5.28 -10.17 10.73
CA VAL A 373 -5.80 -11.55 10.75
C VAL A 373 -5.65 -12.06 12.17
N ASP A 374 -6.77 -12.36 12.84
CA ASP A 374 -6.78 -13.01 14.15
C ASP A 374 -5.83 -12.37 15.20
N GLY A 375 -5.81 -11.04 15.29
CA GLY A 375 -4.90 -10.33 16.20
C GLY A 375 -3.59 -9.89 15.54
N THR A 376 -3.09 -10.62 14.55
CA THR A 376 -1.81 -10.30 13.90
C THR A 376 -1.98 -9.24 12.83
N LEU A 377 -1.22 -8.13 12.95
CA LEU A 377 -1.09 -7.13 11.90
C LEU A 377 -0.13 -7.64 10.83
N LEU A 378 -0.59 -7.78 9.60
CA LEU A 378 0.24 -7.99 8.42
C LEU A 378 0.34 -6.71 7.61
N TYR A 379 1.53 -6.32 7.21
CA TYR A 379 1.73 -5.06 6.49
C TYR A 379 2.88 -5.08 5.51
N ALA A 380 2.76 -4.27 4.47
CA ALA A 380 3.86 -3.95 3.57
C ALA A 380 4.72 -2.85 4.22
N GLY A 381 5.94 -3.20 4.63
CA GLY A 381 6.84 -2.27 5.30
C GLY A 381 7.43 -1.21 4.36
N LYS A 382 7.52 0.03 4.86
CA LYS A 382 8.35 1.12 4.33
C LYS A 382 9.75 0.85 4.79
N ASP A 383 10.53 0.19 3.95
CA ASP A 383 11.98 0.29 4.06
C ASP A 383 12.49 1.01 2.82
N THR A 384 12.74 2.31 2.97
CA THR A 384 13.10 3.28 1.90
C THR A 384 14.44 2.99 1.22
N ALA A 385 15.04 1.83 1.48
CA ALA A 385 16.33 1.43 0.96
C ALA A 385 16.49 -0.09 0.75
N TYR A 386 15.54 -0.96 1.16
CA TYR A 386 15.78 -2.42 1.29
C TYR A 386 14.72 -3.38 0.70
N GLY A 387 13.67 -2.86 0.06
CA GLY A 387 12.85 -3.66 -0.85
C GLY A 387 11.58 -4.15 -0.17
N CYS A 388 10.79 -4.89 -0.92
CA CYS A 388 9.37 -5.08 -0.67
C CYS A 388 9.09 -6.30 0.23
N GLU A 389 9.14 -6.12 1.55
CA GLU A 389 8.90 -7.17 2.55
C GLU A 389 7.48 -7.08 3.14
N ILE A 390 6.83 -8.23 3.38
CA ILE A 390 5.67 -8.33 4.28
C ILE A 390 6.18 -8.57 5.69
N TRP A 391 5.61 -7.82 6.63
CA TRP A 391 5.90 -7.86 8.04
C TRP A 391 4.68 -8.31 8.82
N ARG A 392 4.93 -8.84 10.01
CA ARG A 392 3.90 -9.14 11.01
C ARG A 392 4.20 -8.46 12.34
N SER A 393 3.16 -8.22 13.11
CA SER A 393 3.27 -7.87 14.53
C SER A 393 2.06 -8.41 15.27
N ASP A 394 2.31 -9.03 16.42
CA ASP A 394 1.23 -9.53 17.30
C ASP A 394 0.84 -8.47 18.36
N GLY A 395 1.23 -7.21 18.15
CA GLY A 395 0.85 -6.09 19.02
C GLY A 395 1.63 -6.00 20.33
N ILE A 396 2.66 -6.83 20.51
CA ILE A 396 3.59 -6.78 21.64
C ILE A 396 4.73 -5.79 21.32
N TRP A 397 5.12 -4.99 22.30
CA TRP A 397 6.20 -4.01 22.14
C TRP A 397 7.53 -4.67 21.75
N GLY A 398 8.06 -4.29 20.58
CA GLY A 398 9.33 -4.80 20.04
C GLY A 398 9.22 -6.10 19.24
N ASP A 399 8.00 -6.60 19.01
CA ASP A 399 7.67 -7.89 18.39
C ASP A 399 7.39 -7.80 16.87
N ALA A 400 7.86 -6.74 16.21
CA ALA A 400 7.72 -6.61 14.77
C ALA A 400 8.65 -7.62 14.08
N HIS A 401 8.07 -8.70 13.55
CA HIS A 401 8.80 -9.77 12.88
C HIS A 401 8.56 -9.70 11.37
N ARG A 402 9.58 -10.06 10.59
CA ARG A 402 9.42 -10.18 9.13
C ARG A 402 8.71 -11.50 8.82
N THR A 403 7.68 -11.46 7.97
CA THR A 403 6.98 -12.66 7.52
C THR A 403 7.50 -13.25 6.23
N GLN A 404 8.25 -12.47 5.47
CA GLN A 404 8.80 -12.94 4.21
C GLN A 404 10.23 -12.45 3.95
N GLU A 405 11.09 -13.43 3.67
CA GLU A 405 12.39 -13.27 3.03
C GLU A 405 12.19 -13.11 1.51
N THR A 406 12.49 -11.95 0.93
CA THR A 406 12.93 -11.94 -0.48
C THR A 406 14.39 -12.32 -0.52
N ASN A 407 14.65 -13.48 -1.11
CA ASN A 407 15.97 -14.01 -1.45
C ASN A 407 16.98 -12.91 -1.86
N PHE A 408 18.01 -12.74 -1.04
CA PHE A 408 19.43 -12.57 -1.43
C PHE A 408 19.87 -11.62 -2.57
N THR A 409 19.10 -10.62 -3.00
CA THR A 409 19.55 -9.78 -4.14
C THR A 409 19.27 -8.29 -3.95
N ASP A 410 20.22 -7.61 -3.31
CA ASP A 410 20.38 -6.14 -3.30
C ASP A 410 20.90 -5.63 -4.65
N ASN A 411 20.14 -5.83 -5.73
CA ASN A 411 20.49 -5.32 -7.06
C ASN A 411 19.28 -4.64 -7.68
N TRP A 412 19.30 -3.30 -7.65
CA TRP A 412 18.11 -2.47 -7.84
C TRP A 412 17.96 -1.94 -9.26
N THR A 413 16.79 -1.39 -9.62
CA THR A 413 16.64 -0.45 -10.74
C THR A 413 15.66 0.66 -10.34
N PRO A 414 16.02 1.93 -10.47
CA PRO A 414 15.19 3.06 -10.09
C PRO A 414 14.27 3.49 -11.25
N LEU A 415 12.96 3.55 -11.01
CA LEU A 415 12.02 4.22 -11.91
C LEU A 415 11.14 5.21 -11.13
N PRO A 416 10.83 6.41 -11.68
CA PRO A 416 10.26 7.54 -10.93
C PRO A 416 8.74 7.45 -10.69
N ALA A 417 8.10 6.40 -11.18
CA ALA A 417 6.68 6.11 -10.96
C ALA A 417 6.55 4.59 -10.93
N GLN A 418 6.29 4.03 -9.75
CA GLN A 418 6.04 2.59 -9.62
C GLN A 418 4.87 2.36 -8.66
N PRO A 419 4.04 1.35 -8.97
CA PRO A 419 2.99 0.82 -8.09
C PRO A 419 3.58 0.30 -6.79
N PHE A 420 2.85 0.50 -5.71
CA PHE A 420 3.24 0.03 -4.39
C PHE A 420 2.99 -1.48 -4.25
N ASN A 421 3.64 -2.11 -3.27
CA ASN A 421 3.20 -3.40 -2.79
C ASN A 421 1.74 -3.27 -2.36
N SER A 422 0.92 -4.22 -2.79
CA SER A 422 -0.47 -4.30 -2.38
C SER A 422 -0.68 -5.66 -1.76
N ILE A 423 -1.11 -5.66 -0.50
CA ILE A 423 -1.85 -6.77 0.08
C ILE A 423 -3.24 -6.71 -0.56
N LEU A 424 -3.56 -7.73 -1.36
CA LEU A 424 -4.81 -7.82 -2.09
C LEU A 424 -5.97 -8.19 -1.17
N GLY A 425 -5.69 -8.96 -0.11
CA GLY A 425 -6.67 -9.44 0.86
C GLY A 425 -6.34 -10.84 1.36
N THR A 426 -7.30 -11.45 2.05
CA THR A 426 -7.20 -12.83 2.54
C THR A 426 -8.15 -13.77 1.81
N VAL A 427 -7.72 -15.01 1.60
CA VAL A 427 -8.52 -16.08 1.01
C VAL A 427 -8.05 -17.44 1.52
N ASN A 428 -8.97 -18.26 2.02
CA ASN A 428 -8.69 -19.62 2.50
C ASN A 428 -7.55 -19.69 3.55
N GLY A 429 -7.46 -18.70 4.45
CA GLY A 429 -6.39 -18.59 5.45
C GLY A 429 -5.07 -18.02 4.91
N LEU A 430 -5.00 -17.75 3.60
CA LEU A 430 -3.83 -17.18 2.95
C LEU A 430 -3.99 -15.68 2.78
N VAL A 431 -2.88 -14.95 2.88
CA VAL A 431 -2.76 -13.53 2.54
C VAL A 431 -2.11 -13.43 1.18
N LEU A 432 -2.76 -12.71 0.26
CA LEU A 432 -2.24 -12.48 -1.08
C LEU A 432 -1.61 -11.10 -1.17
N PHE A 433 -0.42 -11.02 -1.74
CA PHE A 433 0.28 -9.76 -1.86
C PHE A 433 1.24 -9.74 -3.06
N THR A 434 1.51 -8.54 -3.54
CA THR A 434 2.47 -8.27 -4.62
C THR A 434 3.79 -7.77 -4.07
N GLN A 435 4.88 -8.07 -4.80
CA GLN A 435 6.18 -7.47 -4.55
C GLN A 435 6.54 -6.53 -5.70
N ALA A 436 6.74 -5.24 -5.40
CA ALA A 436 6.99 -4.20 -6.39
C ALA A 436 8.38 -4.30 -7.04
N ARG A 437 9.34 -5.04 -6.45
CA ARG A 437 10.71 -5.17 -6.96
C ARG A 437 11.17 -6.61 -7.02
N THR A 438 11.12 -7.23 -8.20
CA THR A 438 11.94 -8.39 -8.52
C THR A 438 13.24 -7.94 -9.18
N PRO A 439 14.43 -8.28 -8.65
CA PRO A 439 15.74 -7.89 -9.20
C PRO A 439 16.06 -8.49 -10.58
N TYR A 440 15.13 -9.27 -11.15
CA TYR A 440 15.32 -10.01 -12.40
C TYR A 440 14.44 -9.53 -13.56
N ASP A 441 13.42 -8.69 -13.32
CA ASP A 441 12.52 -8.24 -14.38
C ASP A 441 11.81 -6.91 -14.03
N PRO A 442 12.23 -5.77 -14.60
CA PRO A 442 11.58 -4.48 -14.37
C PRO A 442 10.19 -4.38 -15.01
N GLY A 443 9.77 -5.35 -15.85
CA GLY A 443 8.51 -5.33 -16.59
C GLY A 443 7.36 -6.08 -15.93
N THR A 444 7.58 -6.79 -14.82
CA THR A 444 6.54 -7.64 -14.21
C THR A 444 6.44 -7.49 -12.69
N VAL A 445 5.31 -7.91 -12.12
CA VAL A 445 4.99 -7.97 -10.69
C VAL A 445 4.56 -9.39 -10.36
N ALA A 446 5.25 -10.02 -9.41
CA ALA A 446 4.88 -11.34 -8.91
C ALA A 446 3.78 -11.23 -7.84
N LEU A 447 2.85 -12.18 -7.86
CA LEU A 447 1.82 -12.38 -6.85
C LEU A 447 2.20 -13.58 -5.98
N PHE A 448 2.13 -13.39 -4.67
CA PHE A 448 2.45 -14.40 -3.67
C PHE A 448 1.25 -14.66 -2.75
N SER A 449 1.20 -15.86 -2.19
CA SER A 449 0.36 -16.22 -1.05
C SER A 449 1.22 -16.58 0.16
N HIS A 450 0.74 -16.28 1.35
CA HIS A 450 1.37 -16.67 2.63
C HIS A 450 0.29 -17.13 3.61
N ASP A 451 0.52 -18.21 4.34
CA ASP A 451 -0.41 -18.67 5.39
C ASP A 451 -0.33 -17.74 6.60
N ALA A 452 -1.43 -17.03 6.89
CA ALA A 452 -1.47 -16.06 7.98
C ALA A 452 -1.36 -16.71 9.37
N ALA A 453 -1.73 -17.99 9.48
CA ALA A 453 -1.70 -18.74 10.73
C ALA A 453 -0.39 -19.51 10.94
N GLU A 454 0.50 -19.53 9.94
CA GLU A 454 1.82 -20.14 10.09
C GLU A 454 2.64 -19.29 11.08
N GLU A 455 2.68 -19.72 12.35
CA GLU A 455 3.75 -19.31 13.26
C GLU A 455 5.07 -19.53 12.53
N LEU A 456 5.98 -18.54 12.55
CA LEU A 456 7.29 -18.69 11.96
C LEU A 456 8.22 -19.26 13.04
N PRO A 457 8.35 -20.58 13.21
CA PRO A 457 9.28 -21.13 14.18
C PRO A 457 10.69 -20.67 13.82
N CYS A 458 11.52 -20.46 14.83
CA CYS A 458 12.94 -20.22 14.60
C CYS A 458 13.53 -21.39 13.81
N ARG A 459 13.84 -21.16 12.54
CA ARG A 459 14.25 -22.20 11.59
C ARG A 459 15.70 -22.00 11.15
N ALA A 460 16.32 -23.10 10.72
CA ALA A 460 17.65 -23.03 10.14
C ALA A 460 17.63 -22.20 8.84
N PRO A 461 18.73 -21.49 8.50
CA PRO A 461 18.90 -20.91 7.17
C PRO A 461 18.68 -21.96 6.08
N ARG A 462 17.85 -21.62 5.09
CA ARG A 462 17.45 -22.54 4.00
C ARG A 462 18.38 -22.41 2.79
N THR A 463 19.02 -21.27 2.60
CA THR A 463 20.08 -21.10 1.61
C THR A 463 21.34 -20.48 2.24
N SER A 464 22.49 -20.90 1.73
CA SER A 464 23.78 -20.34 2.10
C SER A 464 24.72 -20.32 0.90
N PHE A 465 25.51 -19.26 0.79
CA PHE A 465 26.56 -19.14 -0.21
C PHE A 465 27.91 -19.06 0.47
N CYS A 466 28.91 -19.72 -0.12
CA CYS A 466 30.28 -19.63 0.35
C CYS A 466 31.13 -18.86 -0.65
N VAL A 467 31.87 -17.88 -0.16
CA VAL A 467 32.84 -17.12 -0.95
C VAL A 467 34.22 -17.26 -0.33
N SER A 468 35.21 -17.61 -1.16
CA SER A 468 36.61 -17.53 -0.75
C SER A 468 37.03 -16.06 -0.74
N VAL A 469 37.35 -15.54 0.45
CA VAL A 469 37.68 -14.13 0.63
C VAL A 469 39.19 -13.91 0.52
N GLU A 470 40.01 -14.79 1.08
CA GLU A 470 41.49 -14.81 1.00
C GLU A 470 42.03 -16.25 1.21
N ASP A 471 43.33 -16.47 0.97
CA ASP A 471 44.01 -17.75 1.28
C ASP A 471 44.03 -17.93 2.82
N GLY A 472 43.02 -18.60 3.37
CA GLY A 472 42.88 -18.87 4.82
C GLY A 472 41.55 -18.51 5.45
N TYR A 473 40.58 -17.98 4.69
CA TYR A 473 39.21 -17.76 5.18
C TYR A 473 38.15 -18.17 4.16
N LEU A 474 37.07 -18.79 4.66
CA LEU A 474 35.83 -19.02 3.93
C LEU A 474 34.71 -18.18 4.54
N THR A 475 34.04 -17.35 3.75
CA THR A 475 32.88 -16.59 4.23
C THR A 475 31.61 -17.33 3.85
N VAL A 476 30.80 -17.69 4.85
CA VAL A 476 29.46 -18.24 4.69
C VAL A 476 28.45 -17.10 4.82
N LEU A 477 27.61 -16.92 3.82
CA LEU A 477 26.52 -15.93 3.78
C LEU A 477 25.20 -16.70 3.92
N CYS A 478 24.28 -16.23 4.78
CA CYS A 478 23.03 -16.95 5.10
C CYS A 478 21.81 -16.02 5.13
N ASP A 479 20.65 -16.57 4.81
CA ASP A 479 19.36 -15.89 5.00
C ASP A 479 19.16 -15.58 6.49
N ARG A 480 18.80 -14.32 6.79
CA ARG A 480 18.55 -13.84 8.15
C ARG A 480 17.06 -13.86 8.48
N ILE A 481 16.72 -14.46 9.62
CA ILE A 481 15.34 -14.50 10.13
C ILE A 481 15.03 -13.30 11.04
N SER A 482 16.05 -12.74 11.70
CA SER A 482 15.90 -11.57 12.57
C SER A 482 17.11 -10.63 12.47
N ASN A 483 16.90 -9.35 12.77
CA ASN A 483 17.96 -8.33 12.76
C ASN A 483 18.95 -8.49 13.92
N TYR A 484 18.51 -9.13 15.00
CA TYR A 484 19.22 -9.16 16.28
C TYR A 484 19.63 -10.57 16.72
N GLY A 485 19.35 -11.59 15.90
CA GLY A 485 19.70 -12.98 16.15
C GLY A 485 21.15 -13.32 15.82
N LEU A 486 21.70 -14.23 16.61
CA LEU A 486 23.01 -14.84 16.41
C LEU A 486 22.94 -15.89 15.30
N LEU A 487 23.89 -15.87 14.36
CA LEU A 487 24.10 -16.91 13.37
C LEU A 487 25.22 -17.82 13.86
N THR A 488 24.92 -19.10 14.08
CA THR A 488 25.95 -20.10 14.40
C THR A 488 26.25 -20.94 13.16
N VAL A 489 27.53 -21.03 12.81
CA VAL A 489 28.04 -21.95 11.79
C VAL A 489 28.88 -23.01 12.45
N ARG A 490 28.62 -24.28 12.15
CA ARG A 490 29.57 -25.37 12.44
C ARG A 490 30.20 -25.87 11.15
N TYR A 491 31.48 -26.18 11.19
CA TYR A 491 32.23 -26.63 10.01
C TYR A 491 33.27 -27.70 10.34
N ARG A 492 33.66 -28.48 9.33
CA ARG A 492 34.68 -29.53 9.41
C ARG A 492 35.22 -29.93 8.04
N GLN A 493 36.35 -30.64 8.02
CA GLN A 493 36.78 -31.34 6.82
C GLN A 493 35.90 -32.58 6.55
N PRO A 494 35.61 -32.92 5.28
CA PRO A 494 34.87 -34.12 4.93
C PRO A 494 35.45 -35.38 5.59
N GLY A 495 34.60 -36.17 6.24
CA GLY A 495 35.00 -37.39 6.96
C GLY A 495 35.55 -37.19 8.38
N SER A 496 35.75 -35.95 8.83
CA SER A 496 36.06 -35.67 10.25
C SER A 496 34.82 -35.87 11.13
N SER A 497 35.00 -36.38 12.35
CA SER A 497 33.93 -36.42 13.36
C SER A 497 33.89 -35.17 14.25
N ILE A 498 34.89 -34.29 14.15
CA ILE A 498 35.05 -33.11 14.99
C ILE A 498 34.50 -31.90 14.24
N TRP A 499 33.61 -31.16 14.91
CA TRP A 499 33.03 -29.92 14.43
C TRP A 499 33.66 -28.74 15.16
N GLU A 500 34.05 -27.73 14.40
CA GLU A 500 34.37 -26.39 14.92
C GLU A 500 33.14 -25.49 14.77
N MET A 501 33.09 -24.39 15.54
CA MET A 501 31.95 -23.48 15.54
C MET A 501 32.40 -22.03 15.56
N VAL A 502 31.64 -21.18 14.86
CA VAL A 502 31.77 -19.72 14.87
C VAL A 502 30.37 -19.14 15.05
N ASP A 503 30.27 -18.19 15.97
CA ASP A 503 29.06 -17.42 16.25
C ASP A 503 29.25 -15.99 15.76
N THR A 504 28.27 -15.44 15.03
CA THR A 504 28.32 -14.06 14.54
C THR A 504 27.01 -13.33 14.71
N ASN A 505 27.09 -12.01 14.88
CA ASN A 505 25.94 -11.11 14.94
C ASN A 505 25.67 -10.44 13.58
N GLY A 506 26.04 -11.08 12.46
CA GLY A 506 25.91 -10.56 11.09
C GLY A 506 25.20 -11.54 10.14
N GLY A 507 24.85 -11.09 8.92
CA GLY A 507 24.31 -11.96 7.86
C GLY A 507 25.34 -12.94 7.25
N TYR A 508 26.52 -13.04 7.86
CA TYR A 508 27.64 -13.84 7.39
C TYR A 508 28.50 -14.35 8.55
N ALA A 509 29.27 -15.41 8.29
CA ALA A 509 30.29 -15.91 9.19
C ALA A 509 31.60 -16.16 8.47
N GLU A 510 32.72 -15.77 9.10
CA GLU A 510 34.05 -16.04 8.59
C GLU A 510 34.64 -17.26 9.29
N LEU A 511 34.93 -18.28 8.49
CA LEU A 511 35.53 -19.52 8.96
C LEU A 511 37.04 -19.40 8.76
N PRO A 512 37.86 -19.50 9.82
CA PRO A 512 39.32 -19.42 9.74
C PRO A 512 39.91 -20.73 9.19
N VAL A 513 39.66 -20.99 7.90
CA VAL A 513 39.98 -22.27 7.24
C VAL A 513 40.70 -22.06 5.92
N ASP A 514 41.56 -23.01 5.55
CA ASP A 514 42.16 -23.04 4.22
C ASP A 514 41.09 -23.29 3.15
N ALA A 515 40.68 -22.22 2.48
CA ALA A 515 39.65 -22.22 1.45
C ALA A 515 40.09 -22.94 0.14
N THR A 516 41.33 -23.45 0.07
CA THR A 516 41.79 -24.32 -1.02
C THR A 516 41.43 -25.78 -0.82
N LEU A 517 40.92 -26.16 0.36
CA LEU A 517 40.48 -27.51 0.71
C LEU A 517 38.94 -27.61 0.72
N PRO A 518 38.37 -28.83 0.59
CA PRO A 518 36.94 -29.03 0.73
C PRO A 518 36.50 -28.96 2.20
N TRP A 519 35.31 -28.41 2.44
CA TRP A 519 34.70 -28.22 3.76
C TRP A 519 33.23 -28.59 3.77
N GLU A 520 32.77 -29.12 4.90
CA GLU A 520 31.36 -29.34 5.21
C GLU A 520 30.91 -28.37 6.29
N TYR A 521 29.71 -27.81 6.17
CA TYR A 521 29.17 -26.90 7.18
C TYR A 521 27.65 -27.03 7.35
N ASN A 522 27.16 -26.67 8.53
CA ASN A 522 25.75 -26.43 8.82
C ASN A 522 25.61 -25.06 9.46
N VAL A 523 24.41 -24.51 9.35
CA VAL A 523 24.07 -23.21 9.91
C VAL A 523 22.78 -23.31 10.71
N ARG A 524 22.64 -22.45 11.71
CA ARG A 524 21.39 -22.28 12.48
C ARG A 524 21.27 -20.84 12.94
N ASN A 525 20.03 -20.41 13.17
CA ASN A 525 19.71 -19.09 13.65
C ASN A 525 19.37 -19.12 15.15
N GLU A 526 19.50 -17.98 15.80
CA GLU A 526 18.87 -17.66 17.07
C GLU A 526 17.76 -16.64 16.85
N CYS A 527 16.58 -16.92 17.41
CA CYS A 527 15.43 -16.03 17.39
C CYS A 527 14.96 -15.89 18.83
N ASP A 528 15.12 -14.69 19.40
CA ASP A 528 14.68 -14.34 20.76
C ASP A 528 15.14 -15.33 21.85
N GLY A 529 16.41 -15.72 21.79
CA GLY A 529 17.01 -16.66 22.74
C GLY A 529 16.76 -18.14 22.44
N VAL A 530 16.01 -18.45 21.38
CA VAL A 530 15.74 -19.84 20.93
C VAL A 530 16.58 -20.15 19.70
N LEU A 531 17.39 -21.21 19.78
CA LEU A 531 18.17 -21.71 18.65
C LEU A 531 17.32 -22.61 17.76
N SER A 532 17.43 -22.42 16.46
CA SER A 532 16.83 -23.32 15.49
C SER A 532 17.54 -24.68 15.44
N ASP A 533 16.88 -25.65 14.79
CA ASP A 533 17.57 -26.83 14.28
C ASP A 533 18.73 -26.45 13.36
N TRP A 534 19.65 -27.40 13.13
CA TRP A 534 20.69 -27.23 12.12
C TRP A 534 20.12 -27.36 10.72
N SER A 535 20.65 -26.56 9.79
CA SER A 535 20.38 -26.68 8.36
C SER A 535 20.76 -28.07 7.84
N PRO A 536 20.29 -28.45 6.64
CA PRO A 536 20.92 -29.52 5.87
C PRO A 536 22.44 -29.30 5.74
N LEU A 537 23.17 -30.38 5.47
CA LEU A 537 24.62 -30.33 5.27
C LEU A 537 24.95 -29.63 3.96
N PHE A 538 25.69 -28.53 4.07
CA PHE A 538 26.28 -27.85 2.93
C PHE A 538 27.72 -28.29 2.72
N THR A 539 28.13 -28.32 1.45
CA THR A 539 29.49 -28.69 1.06
C THR A 539 30.10 -27.58 0.23
N TYR A 540 31.30 -27.17 0.59
CA TYR A 540 32.17 -26.33 -0.22
C TYR A 540 33.29 -27.19 -0.78
N ASP A 541 33.36 -27.31 -2.11
CA ASP A 541 34.49 -27.93 -2.80
C ASP A 541 35.04 -26.95 -3.84
N PRO A 542 36.25 -26.40 -3.64
CA PRO A 542 36.86 -25.44 -4.56
C PRO A 542 37.15 -26.04 -5.94
N ALA A 543 37.33 -27.36 -6.06
CA ALA A 543 37.63 -28.02 -7.33
C ALA A 543 36.40 -28.12 -8.25
N THR A 544 35.19 -28.13 -7.69
CA THR A 544 33.94 -28.26 -8.43
C THR A 544 33.14 -26.97 -8.51
N GLN A 545 33.66 -25.85 -7.98
CA GLN A 545 32.99 -24.55 -8.08
C GLN A 545 32.76 -24.18 -9.56
N PRO A 546 31.51 -23.85 -9.94
CA PRO A 546 31.22 -23.36 -11.27
C PRO A 546 32.13 -22.17 -11.60
N GLN A 547 32.57 -22.08 -12.86
CA GLN A 547 33.28 -20.91 -13.39
C GLN A 547 32.28 -20.08 -14.19
N PRO A 548 31.37 -19.31 -13.55
CA PRO A 548 30.41 -18.49 -14.29
C PRO A 548 31.15 -17.45 -15.13
N ALA A 549 30.60 -17.11 -16.29
CA ALA A 549 31.19 -16.10 -17.18
C ALA A 549 31.18 -14.69 -16.56
N GLU A 550 30.31 -14.46 -15.58
CA GLU A 550 30.19 -13.23 -14.79
C GLU A 550 30.39 -13.57 -13.31
N ALA A 551 30.99 -12.65 -12.55
CA ALA A 551 31.01 -12.78 -11.10
C ALA A 551 29.62 -12.45 -10.53
N SER A 552 29.09 -13.31 -9.67
CA SER A 552 27.97 -12.95 -8.81
C SER A 552 28.49 -11.99 -7.75
N ILE A 553 27.83 -10.84 -7.60
CA ILE A 553 28.15 -9.83 -6.59
C ILE A 553 26.98 -9.70 -5.64
N LEU A 554 27.31 -9.66 -4.35
CA LEU A 554 26.39 -9.42 -3.26
C LEU A 554 26.87 -8.19 -2.50
N ALA A 555 26.06 -7.13 -2.42
CA ALA A 555 26.25 -6.14 -1.37
C ALA A 555 25.59 -6.67 -0.09
N ASP A 556 26.27 -6.52 1.04
CA ASP A 556 25.71 -6.78 2.36
C ASP A 556 24.65 -5.75 2.68
N ARG A 557 23.65 -6.15 3.48
CA ARG A 557 22.74 -5.20 4.09
C ARG A 557 23.49 -4.49 5.21
N SER A 558 24.04 -3.31 4.90
CA SER A 558 24.83 -2.57 5.87
C SER A 558 23.98 -2.18 7.09
N THR A 559 24.44 -2.54 8.29
CA THR A 559 23.97 -2.00 9.57
C THR A 559 24.83 -0.81 10.02
N GLU A 560 25.47 -0.14 9.07
CA GLU A 560 26.32 1.01 9.33
C GLU A 560 25.89 2.18 8.44
N ALA A 561 25.87 3.37 9.04
CA ALA A 561 25.43 4.59 8.37
C ALA A 561 26.38 5.04 7.25
N ASP A 562 27.63 4.60 7.22
CA ASP A 562 28.66 5.14 6.31
C ASP A 562 29.52 4.06 5.64
N ALA A 563 29.11 2.79 5.72
CA ALA A 563 29.85 1.68 5.16
C ALA A 563 28.92 0.67 4.48
N VAL A 564 29.48 -0.18 3.62
CA VAL A 564 28.83 -1.40 3.13
C VAL A 564 29.91 -2.44 2.84
N SER A 565 29.63 -3.71 3.09
CA SER A 565 30.50 -4.80 2.62
C SER A 565 29.98 -5.31 1.29
N ILE A 566 30.87 -5.58 0.34
CA ILE A 566 30.53 -6.19 -0.94
C ILE A 566 31.32 -7.48 -1.07
N TYR A 567 30.64 -8.55 -1.44
CA TYR A 567 31.18 -9.88 -1.69
C TYR A 567 31.02 -10.23 -3.17
N TRP A 568 31.93 -11.03 -3.70
CA TRP A 568 31.82 -11.51 -5.06
C TRP A 568 32.45 -12.89 -5.22
N THR A 569 31.90 -13.70 -6.13
CA THR A 569 32.38 -15.06 -6.34
C THR A 569 33.77 -15.06 -6.99
N ARG A 570 34.79 -15.36 -6.19
CA ARG A 570 36.16 -15.61 -6.67
C ARG A 570 36.27 -17.03 -7.20
N THR A 571 36.88 -17.17 -8.37
CA THR A 571 37.13 -18.47 -9.01
C THR A 571 38.57 -18.53 -9.52
N ALA A 572 39.05 -19.71 -9.95
CA ALA A 572 40.38 -19.83 -10.55
C ALA A 572 40.55 -18.96 -11.81
N ALA A 573 39.47 -18.71 -12.54
CA ALA A 573 39.48 -17.82 -13.71
C ALA A 573 39.42 -16.33 -13.35
N HIS A 574 38.84 -15.95 -12.20
CA HIS A 574 38.64 -14.57 -11.80
C HIS A 574 39.67 -14.13 -10.74
N THR A 575 40.73 -13.45 -11.17
CA THR A 575 41.87 -13.14 -10.30
C THR A 575 41.77 -11.79 -9.59
N ASN A 576 40.87 -10.91 -10.06
CA ASN A 576 40.67 -9.57 -9.48
C ASN A 576 39.34 -8.97 -9.93
N MET A 577 38.83 -7.98 -9.20
CA MET A 577 37.66 -7.20 -9.55
C MET A 577 37.93 -5.70 -9.36
N LYS A 578 37.33 -4.88 -10.22
CA LYS A 578 37.21 -3.43 -10.03
C LYS A 578 35.74 -3.09 -9.91
N MET A 579 35.43 -2.22 -8.98
CA MET A 579 34.09 -1.65 -8.83
C MET A 579 34.18 -0.16 -8.92
N ARG A 580 33.12 0.47 -9.39
CA ARG A 580 32.93 1.91 -9.30
C ARG A 580 31.55 2.21 -8.78
N PHE A 581 31.41 3.20 -7.90
CA PHE A 581 30.13 3.59 -7.32
C PHE A 581 29.97 5.11 -7.20
N ARG A 582 28.72 5.59 -7.12
CA ARG A 582 28.37 7.00 -6.85
C ARG A 582 26.93 7.12 -6.32
N PRO A 583 26.56 8.23 -5.66
CA PRO A 583 25.17 8.47 -5.26
C PRO A 583 24.24 8.48 -6.47
N TYR A 584 23.15 7.71 -6.42
CA TYR A 584 22.21 7.61 -7.53
C TYR A 584 21.45 8.92 -7.77
N ALA A 585 21.11 9.65 -6.70
CA ALA A 585 20.38 10.92 -6.77
C ALA A 585 21.21 12.04 -7.42
N ASP A 586 22.54 11.94 -7.37
CA ASP A 586 23.45 12.88 -8.00
C ASP A 586 24.19 12.21 -9.17
N GLN A 587 23.54 12.23 -10.33
CA GLN A 587 24.10 11.71 -11.58
C GLN A 587 25.31 12.53 -12.08
N THR A 588 25.61 13.68 -11.48
CA THR A 588 26.79 14.51 -11.79
C THR A 588 28.00 14.15 -10.94
N ALA A 589 27.81 13.41 -9.85
CA ALA A 589 28.90 12.94 -9.00
C ALA A 589 29.87 12.04 -9.79
N PRO A 590 31.21 12.20 -9.58
CA PRO A 590 32.20 11.35 -10.21
C PRO A 590 32.12 9.93 -9.65
N TRP A 591 32.39 8.95 -10.51
CA TRP A 591 32.53 7.56 -10.09
C TRP A 591 33.76 7.38 -9.19
N VAL A 592 33.54 6.82 -8.00
CA VAL A 592 34.61 6.39 -7.09
C VAL A 592 34.98 4.95 -7.44
N GLU A 593 36.21 4.72 -7.89
CA GLU A 593 36.70 3.38 -8.27
C GLU A 593 37.47 2.73 -7.11
N VAL A 594 37.18 1.46 -6.86
CA VAL A 594 37.87 0.62 -5.88
C VAL A 594 38.33 -0.68 -6.53
N ASN A 595 39.53 -1.12 -6.17
CA ASN A 595 40.02 -2.46 -6.50
C ASN A 595 39.61 -3.45 -5.40
N ASN A 596 39.22 -4.64 -5.81
CA ASN A 596 38.88 -5.74 -4.94
C ASN A 596 39.55 -7.04 -5.42
N ALA A 597 40.76 -7.30 -4.90
CA ALA A 597 41.51 -8.51 -5.22
C ALA A 597 41.12 -9.72 -4.36
N THR A 598 40.46 -9.44 -3.24
CA THR A 598 40.01 -10.39 -2.24
C THR A 598 38.51 -10.58 -2.49
N GLY A 599 37.91 -11.74 -2.23
CA GLY A 599 36.48 -11.99 -2.53
C GLY A 599 35.48 -11.04 -1.82
N ARG A 600 35.98 -10.05 -1.08
CA ARG A 600 35.27 -9.11 -0.22
C ARG A 600 35.94 -7.73 -0.21
N ARG A 601 35.16 -6.67 -0.29
CA ARG A 601 35.58 -5.29 -0.05
C ARG A 601 34.62 -4.61 0.91
N ARG A 602 35.14 -4.02 1.98
CA ARG A 602 34.40 -3.03 2.76
C ARG A 602 34.60 -1.64 2.13
N LEU A 603 33.49 -1.00 1.78
CA LEU A 603 33.43 0.40 1.40
C LEU A 603 33.13 1.22 2.65
N THR A 604 33.79 2.37 2.79
CA THR A 604 33.65 3.30 3.91
C THR A 604 33.49 4.72 3.36
N ASP A 605 33.27 5.69 4.25
CA ASP A 605 33.13 7.10 3.90
C ASP A 605 31.96 7.35 2.93
N LEU A 606 30.92 6.51 3.04
CA LEU A 606 29.68 6.66 2.31
C LEU A 606 28.76 7.64 3.04
N LEU A 607 27.90 8.30 2.29
CA LEU A 607 26.87 9.16 2.84
C LEU A 607 25.80 8.29 3.52
N PRO A 608 25.33 8.65 4.73
CA PRO A 608 24.17 8.02 5.35
C PRO A 608 22.91 8.12 4.51
N GLU A 609 22.03 7.13 4.65
CA GLU A 609 20.70 7.09 4.02
C GLU A 609 20.72 7.30 2.50
N THR A 610 21.81 6.89 1.86
CA THR A 610 22.05 7.22 0.45
C THR A 610 22.00 5.97 -0.41
N LEU A 611 21.19 6.02 -1.47
CA LEU A 611 21.20 5.03 -2.54
C LEU A 611 22.40 5.27 -3.45
N TYR A 612 23.26 4.26 -3.56
CA TYR A 612 24.40 4.26 -4.47
C TYR A 612 24.11 3.37 -5.67
N GLU A 613 24.50 3.84 -6.85
CA GLU A 613 24.66 2.96 -8.01
C GLU A 613 26.11 2.51 -8.12
N TYR A 614 26.33 1.28 -8.57
CA TYR A 614 27.64 0.73 -8.81
C TYR A 614 27.70 -0.11 -10.09
N GLN A 615 28.89 -0.18 -10.67
CA GLN A 615 29.23 -1.06 -11.78
C GLN A 615 30.52 -1.79 -11.44
N TYR A 616 30.75 -2.92 -12.10
CA TYR A 616 31.95 -3.70 -11.89
C TYR A 616 32.54 -4.19 -13.20
N ARG A 617 33.78 -4.65 -13.11
CA ARG A 617 34.45 -5.44 -14.14
C ARG A 617 35.38 -6.42 -13.46
N ILE A 618 35.61 -7.55 -14.10
CA ILE A 618 36.44 -8.62 -13.56
C ILE A 618 37.69 -8.80 -14.40
N ARG A 619 38.73 -9.34 -13.78
CA ARG A 619 39.97 -9.71 -14.45
C ARG A 619 39.98 -11.22 -14.65
N THR A 620 39.89 -11.63 -15.90
CA THR A 620 39.87 -13.03 -16.32
C THR A 620 41.08 -13.35 -17.17
N ASN A 621 41.87 -14.37 -16.80
CA ASN A 621 43.12 -14.73 -17.52
C ASN A 621 44.02 -13.51 -17.81
N ASP A 622 44.25 -12.68 -16.78
CA ASP A 622 45.01 -11.43 -16.83
C ASP A 622 44.45 -10.26 -17.67
N VAL A 623 43.29 -10.43 -18.32
CA VAL A 623 42.61 -9.39 -19.11
C VAL A 623 41.39 -8.85 -18.37
N TRP A 624 41.18 -7.53 -18.38
CA TRP A 624 39.99 -6.90 -17.81
C TRP A 624 38.82 -6.96 -18.79
N THR A 625 37.63 -7.33 -18.31
CA THR A 625 36.39 -7.16 -19.05
C THR A 625 36.03 -5.68 -19.17
N ASP A 626 35.08 -5.38 -20.07
CA ASP A 626 34.37 -4.11 -20.04
C ASP A 626 33.59 -3.96 -18.73
N TRP A 627 33.26 -2.73 -18.38
CA TRP A 627 32.33 -2.44 -17.28
C TRP A 627 30.95 -2.98 -17.63
N THR A 628 30.24 -3.49 -16.62
CA THR A 628 28.84 -3.86 -16.80
C THR A 628 28.03 -2.68 -17.35
N THR A 629 27.17 -2.97 -18.33
CA THR A 629 26.31 -1.97 -18.97
C THR A 629 25.13 -1.58 -18.08
N THR A 630 24.72 -2.50 -17.20
CA THR A 630 23.68 -2.28 -16.19
C THR A 630 24.33 -1.90 -14.86
N SER A 631 23.86 -0.82 -14.24
CA SER A 631 24.22 -0.48 -12.86
C SER A 631 23.47 -1.41 -11.91
N LEU A 632 24.19 -1.85 -10.88
CA LEU A 632 23.66 -2.44 -9.66
C LEU A 632 23.60 -1.35 -8.58
N TYR A 633 23.03 -1.63 -7.41
CA TYR A 633 22.86 -0.58 -6.38
C TYR A 633 23.00 -1.15 -4.98
N PHE A 634 23.33 -0.31 -4.01
CA PHE A 634 23.31 -0.64 -2.58
C PHE A 634 22.95 0.62 -1.77
N THR A 635 22.66 0.45 -0.50
CA THR A 635 22.27 1.53 0.41
C THR A 635 23.05 1.45 1.72
N THR A 636 23.38 2.61 2.27
CA THR A 636 23.89 2.74 3.64
C THR A 636 22.73 2.77 4.62
N GLN A 637 22.93 2.27 5.84
CA GLN A 637 21.88 2.19 6.84
C GLN A 637 21.28 3.59 7.12
N SER A 638 19.97 3.62 7.35
CA SER A 638 19.40 4.70 8.16
C SER A 638 19.98 4.60 9.56
N LEU A 639 20.42 5.73 10.10
CA LEU A 639 20.71 5.81 11.52
C LEU A 639 19.42 5.39 12.23
N ASP A 640 19.41 4.23 12.89
CA ASP A 640 18.32 3.86 13.78
C ASP A 640 18.06 5.07 14.70
N ILE A 641 16.93 5.74 14.49
CA ILE A 641 16.43 6.74 15.41
C ILE A 641 15.86 5.97 16.59
N SER A 642 16.74 5.46 17.45
CA SER A 642 16.45 5.51 18.87
C SER A 642 16.31 6.99 19.22
N THR A 643 15.07 7.47 19.34
CA THR A 643 14.71 8.72 20.02
C THR A 643 15.65 9.91 19.75
N ALA A 644 15.53 10.55 18.59
CA ALA A 644 16.06 11.89 18.39
C ALA A 644 15.12 12.69 17.47
N ILE A 645 14.27 13.47 18.12
CA ILE A 645 13.49 14.56 17.57
C ILE A 645 14.42 15.48 16.78
N VAL A 646 14.23 15.58 15.46
CA VAL A 646 14.41 16.85 14.77
C VAL A 646 13.02 17.23 14.31
N ALA A 647 12.39 18.12 15.06
CA ALA A 647 11.26 18.88 14.56
C ALA A 647 11.73 19.57 13.27
N GLN A 648 11.34 19.05 12.11
CA GLN A 648 11.18 19.94 10.97
C GLN A 648 9.96 20.78 11.31
N ASP A 649 10.20 22.01 11.76
CA ASP A 649 9.17 23.04 11.78
C ASP A 649 8.54 23.03 10.39
N ALA A 650 7.30 22.54 10.30
CA ALA A 650 6.53 22.56 9.08
C ALA A 650 6.50 24.01 8.60
N VAL A 651 7.11 24.27 7.45
CA VAL A 651 7.04 25.59 6.82
C VAL A 651 5.59 25.79 6.38
N GLN A 652 4.76 26.38 7.24
CA GLN A 652 3.39 26.72 6.90
C GLN A 652 3.36 27.95 6.00
N LEU A 653 2.83 27.77 4.78
CA LEU A 653 2.50 28.89 3.89
C LEU A 653 1.23 29.57 4.40
N THR A 654 1.32 30.86 4.70
CA THR A 654 0.12 31.67 4.98
C THR A 654 -0.27 32.42 3.72
N LEU A 655 -1.52 32.22 3.29
CA LEU A 655 -2.12 32.93 2.16
C LEU A 655 -3.05 34.03 2.66
N SER A 656 -2.72 35.28 2.35
CA SER A 656 -3.52 36.46 2.70
C SER A 656 -4.10 37.07 1.43
N PRO A 657 -5.35 36.75 1.06
CA PRO A 657 -6.00 37.36 -0.10
C PRO A 657 -6.27 38.85 0.15
N ASN A 658 -6.07 39.67 -0.89
CA ASN A 658 -6.45 41.07 -0.92
C ASN A 658 -7.49 41.31 -2.03
N PRO A 659 -8.79 41.16 -1.72
CA PRO A 659 -9.87 41.31 -2.70
C PRO A 659 -9.95 42.73 -3.32
N ALA A 660 -9.39 43.75 -2.67
CA ALA A 660 -9.40 45.11 -3.20
C ALA A 660 -8.42 45.31 -4.37
N THR A 661 -7.42 44.44 -4.50
CA THR A 661 -6.36 44.55 -5.51
C THR A 661 -6.22 43.29 -6.37
N ASP A 662 -7.04 42.27 -6.12
CA ASP A 662 -6.95 40.93 -6.73
C ASP A 662 -5.56 40.29 -6.56
N MET A 663 -4.88 40.60 -5.45
CA MET A 663 -3.55 40.07 -5.12
C MET A 663 -3.63 39.08 -3.97
N LEU A 664 -2.96 37.94 -4.11
CA LEU A 664 -2.74 36.98 -3.03
C LEU A 664 -1.33 37.20 -2.48
N HIS A 665 -1.24 37.60 -1.22
CA HIS A 665 0.03 37.68 -0.50
C HIS A 665 0.37 36.32 0.12
N ILE A 666 1.63 35.92 -0.01
CA ILE A 666 2.14 34.61 0.40
C ILE A 666 3.27 34.87 1.39
N SER A 667 3.12 34.41 2.63
CA SER A 667 4.16 34.47 3.67
C SER A 667 4.50 33.07 4.19
N GLY A 668 5.60 32.95 4.95
CA GLY A 668 6.18 31.63 5.30
C GLY A 668 7.10 31.05 4.21
N LEU A 669 7.66 31.91 3.36
CA LEU A 669 8.51 31.52 2.24
C LEU A 669 9.97 31.32 2.68
N ALA A 670 10.59 30.20 2.30
CA ALA A 670 12.03 29.98 2.48
C ALA A 670 12.86 31.01 1.67
N PRO A 671 14.06 31.42 2.13
CA PRO A 671 14.92 32.33 1.38
C PRO A 671 15.29 31.75 0.01
N GLY A 672 14.98 32.47 -1.09
CA GLY A 672 15.46 32.13 -2.45
C GLY A 672 14.46 31.45 -3.39
N ILE A 673 13.16 31.77 -3.34
CA ILE A 673 12.15 31.14 -4.22
C ILE A 673 12.38 31.40 -5.71
N ALA A 674 12.27 30.32 -6.51
CA ALA A 674 12.50 30.33 -7.94
C ALA A 674 11.21 30.30 -8.79
N HIS A 675 10.13 29.58 -8.41
CA HIS A 675 8.90 29.48 -9.24
C HIS A 675 7.62 29.18 -8.43
N LEU A 676 6.50 29.83 -8.80
CA LEU A 676 5.14 29.58 -8.33
C LEU A 676 4.32 28.94 -9.47
N ARG A 677 3.48 27.95 -9.15
CA ARG A 677 2.51 27.35 -10.07
C ARG A 677 1.13 27.29 -9.43
N VAL A 678 0.08 27.49 -10.21
CA VAL A 678 -1.31 27.35 -9.79
C VAL A 678 -1.97 26.29 -10.65
N PHE A 679 -2.60 25.32 -9.99
CA PHE A 679 -3.34 24.24 -10.63
C PHE A 679 -4.83 24.40 -10.37
N ASP A 680 -5.65 24.12 -11.37
CA ASP A 680 -7.11 24.01 -11.20
C ASP A 680 -7.49 22.66 -10.56
N ALA A 681 -8.80 22.47 -10.29
CA ALA A 681 -9.34 21.26 -9.68
C ALA A 681 -9.14 19.98 -10.51
N LEU A 682 -8.78 20.08 -11.80
CA LEU A 682 -8.47 18.95 -12.68
C LEU A 682 -6.96 18.68 -12.75
N GLY A 683 -6.15 19.35 -11.91
CA GLY A 683 -4.71 19.21 -11.88
C GLY A 683 -3.99 19.89 -13.05
N LYS A 684 -4.67 20.73 -13.83
CA LYS A 684 -4.05 21.47 -14.93
C LYS A 684 -3.39 22.74 -14.42
N CYS A 685 -2.13 22.96 -14.78
CA CYS A 685 -1.43 24.21 -14.47
C CYS A 685 -2.06 25.36 -15.28
N VAL A 686 -2.70 26.29 -14.59
CA VAL A 686 -3.42 27.44 -15.18
C VAL A 686 -2.67 28.75 -15.03
N LEU A 687 -1.67 28.81 -14.15
CA LEU A 687 -0.82 29.98 -13.95
C LEU A 687 0.58 29.54 -13.49
N ALA A 688 1.63 30.12 -14.06
CA ALA A 688 3.00 29.91 -13.61
C ALA A 688 3.76 31.25 -13.63
N ALA A 689 4.46 31.58 -12.55
CA ALA A 689 5.19 32.84 -12.42
C ALA A 689 6.47 32.68 -11.59
N ALA A 690 7.50 33.46 -11.90
CA ALA A 690 8.63 33.68 -11.00
C ALA A 690 8.36 34.97 -10.20
N ARG A 691 8.19 34.85 -8.88
CA ARG A 691 7.87 35.98 -8.00
C ARG A 691 8.68 35.86 -6.72
N ALA A 692 9.69 36.73 -6.61
CA ALA A 692 10.59 36.79 -5.45
C ALA A 692 10.01 37.62 -4.28
N ASP A 693 8.90 38.33 -4.51
CA ASP A 693 8.27 39.27 -3.57
C ASP A 693 7.10 38.65 -2.78
N GLY A 694 6.79 37.37 -3.01
CA GLY A 694 5.72 36.67 -2.28
C GLY A 694 4.31 37.17 -2.62
N THR A 695 4.09 37.68 -3.84
CA THR A 695 2.76 38.12 -4.29
C THR A 695 2.33 37.42 -5.58
N LEU A 696 1.03 37.16 -5.72
CA LEU A 696 0.42 36.49 -6.86
C LEU A 696 -0.84 37.22 -7.34
N ASP A 697 -0.87 37.61 -8.62
CA ASP A 697 -2.03 38.23 -9.26
C ASP A 697 -3.03 37.14 -9.70
N VAL A 698 -4.25 37.18 -9.16
CA VAL A 698 -5.29 36.17 -9.43
C VAL A 698 -6.34 36.64 -10.45
N ARG A 699 -6.12 37.77 -11.13
CA ARG A 699 -7.09 38.32 -12.11
C ARG A 699 -7.30 37.47 -13.36
N SER A 700 -6.38 36.57 -13.68
CA SER A 700 -6.57 35.64 -14.81
C SER A 700 -7.35 34.38 -14.42
N LEU A 701 -7.52 34.12 -13.12
CA LEU A 701 -8.21 32.94 -12.62
C LEU A 701 -9.73 33.12 -12.70
N ARG A 702 -10.43 32.04 -13.04
CA ARG A 702 -11.90 31.97 -13.02
C ARG A 702 -12.37 31.68 -11.59
N PRO A 703 -13.64 31.89 -11.25
CA PRO A 703 -14.15 31.43 -9.96
C PRO A 703 -13.97 29.91 -9.84
N GLY A 704 -13.41 29.45 -8.72
CA GLY A 704 -13.07 28.04 -8.54
C GLY A 704 -11.98 27.78 -7.51
N HIS A 705 -11.68 26.50 -7.33
CA HIS A 705 -10.66 26.01 -6.40
C HIS A 705 -9.31 25.87 -7.09
N TYR A 706 -8.28 26.33 -6.41
CA TYR A 706 -6.92 26.33 -6.92
C TYR A 706 -5.92 25.80 -5.89
N VAL A 707 -4.88 25.14 -6.40
CA VAL A 707 -3.71 24.72 -5.61
C VAL A 707 -2.52 25.57 -6.04
N LEU A 708 -1.99 26.36 -5.11
CA LEU A 708 -0.70 27.01 -5.26
C LEU A 708 0.41 26.02 -4.89
N GLU A 709 1.43 25.92 -5.74
CA GLU A 709 2.67 25.18 -5.51
C GLU A 709 3.85 26.14 -5.55
N VAL A 710 4.65 26.13 -4.49
CA VAL A 710 5.89 26.91 -4.35
C VAL A 710 7.06 25.96 -4.50
N LEU A 711 7.88 26.15 -5.53
CA LEU A 711 9.06 25.32 -5.79
C LEU A 711 10.30 25.96 -5.16
N GLY A 712 10.86 25.29 -4.15
CA GLY A 712 12.12 25.65 -3.48
C GLY A 712 13.11 24.49 -3.40
N ASN A 713 14.31 24.75 -2.86
CA ASN A 713 15.41 23.77 -2.79
C ASN A 713 15.13 22.58 -1.85
N ALA A 714 14.13 22.68 -0.97
CA ALA A 714 13.72 21.62 -0.04
C ALA A 714 12.49 20.82 -0.51
N GLY A 715 12.03 21.02 -1.75
CA GLY A 715 10.83 20.39 -2.32
C GLY A 715 9.63 21.35 -2.47
N PRO A 716 8.54 20.91 -3.12
CA PRO A 716 7.34 21.72 -3.34
C PRO A 716 6.51 21.86 -2.06
N VAL A 717 6.16 23.10 -1.68
CA VAL A 717 5.16 23.37 -0.63
C VAL A 717 3.85 23.83 -1.28
N ARG A 718 2.72 23.29 -0.83
CA ARG A 718 1.41 23.54 -1.46
C ARG A 718 0.43 24.20 -0.50
N ALA A 719 -0.43 25.07 -1.04
CA ALA A 719 -1.52 25.71 -0.31
C ALA A 719 -2.76 25.84 -1.21
N ARG A 720 -3.95 25.71 -0.65
CA ARG A 720 -5.23 25.82 -1.39
C ARG A 720 -5.82 27.21 -1.21
N PHE A 721 -6.41 27.76 -2.28
CA PHE A 721 -7.20 28.99 -2.20
C PHE A 721 -8.39 28.93 -3.16
N VAL A 722 -9.39 29.76 -2.87
CA VAL A 722 -10.61 29.87 -3.67
C VAL A 722 -10.67 31.27 -4.27
N VAL A 723 -11.03 31.36 -5.54
CA VAL A 723 -11.35 32.63 -6.20
C VAL A 723 -12.85 32.72 -6.31
N GLY A 724 -13.46 33.77 -5.72
CA GLY A 724 -14.90 33.98 -5.75
C GLY A 724 -15.40 34.61 -7.05
N PRO A 725 -16.73 34.64 -7.28
CA PRO A 725 -17.33 35.29 -8.44
C PRO A 725 -17.18 36.83 -8.48
N ALA A 726 -16.93 37.49 -7.35
CA ALA A 726 -16.61 38.92 -7.27
C ALA A 726 -15.09 39.21 -7.19
N LYS A 727 -14.29 38.13 -7.30
CA LYS A 727 -12.91 37.93 -6.85
C LYS A 727 -12.70 38.09 -5.36
#